data_AF-A0A7S4W1G9-F1
#
_entry.id   AF-A0A7S4W1G9-F1
#
_cell.length_a   1.000
_cell.length_b   1.000
_cell.length_c   1.000
_cell.angle_alpha   90.00
_cell.angle_beta   90.00
_cell.angle_gamma   90.00
#
_symmetry.space_group_name_H-M   'P 1'
#
loop_
_entity.id
_entity.type
_entity.pdbx_description
1 polymer ?
#
loop_
_entity_poly.entity_id
_entity_poly.type
_entity_poly.pdbx_seq_one_letter_code
_entity_poly.pdbx_strand_id
1 'polypeptide(L)'
;MTMTNNVSSHPLSHPFSFSYLTNTIMMISSHMILLSTIVPVASAFASPLSPHNKFITGPFGIHRGGAASSSSSLHSSTLTASSSSSSTASKSELQADDRAFTKSLPDKRSYRSILLHPSSLQVLLISDPNTDIESAAVHVKSGHFDDPASRAGLAHFHEHMLFLGTDKYPKEEEYEGFLSRNGGSSNAYTDMEDTNYYFSVAPLDHSSGDDNDDNDESENDDDTEEEDGVSTALTGALDRFAQFFISPLFNPDMVQRELKAIDSEYKNALSSDMWRTYMLLKSSSNPKHPFSKFGCGNYDTLTNFVSVGNSGKEEDGGARNDLIQFWQEKYTGSNMKLCVYGKASLDELQKVVEQTFGDVRPGLPKSTSPTPSSSSSNKQLFTTESTKYNNAVAFPPSSLSKIQEVIPVAEQRTIKILFATPPLDDEDIVDSRPYRVLSHLLGHESVGSLHYLLCEEEGLINDLTTGVGVDTSDFSLSSIDLSLTPKGLQKRDYILSLVFQWIRLIKTSLSSSSDLMAQYHDELCRISEMNFMYRENSDPTEYASSVAELMHQFEKDPSRVLCGNALTGDYNGEVAKAFLDRFVPQNCLITIHNSDAEKESQEKYCVDTNLKDAAWQTEKYYGAKYREMGISQEVIKKWQNEPIDPRLKLPELNQFIPTDFSLRCDDDDNNDEVVVNGKNDKEDANGSSKNEDEDESVPPFTPPKLIQRPSGLRLWHKLDTTFRVPKTHIRVHIASPSVYRSPRSMTLNRLYQKVLNDDLNSFVYDAGVAGCNYRVTCTPTGFRISVSGYSEKLTDLLDVVTSRMQSLLQEMKEGPGVHPALGQKFNKAIDNLLRETKNFRMDSPYETAAYNGRMLMEENAW
;
A
#
# COMPACT_ATOMS: atom_id res chain seq x y z
N MET A 1 28.34 30.92 -42.32
CA MET A 1 27.14 30.42 -43.02
C MET A 1 26.18 29.95 -41.95
N THR A 2 25.07 30.66 -41.88
CA THR A 2 23.92 30.59 -40.97
C THR A 2 23.15 29.27 -41.10
N MET A 3 22.66 28.74 -39.97
CA MET A 3 21.25 28.38 -39.66
C MET A 3 21.27 27.54 -38.36
N THR A 4 21.03 28.08 -37.16
CA THR A 4 19.76 28.41 -36.48
C THR A 4 18.82 27.23 -36.17
N ASN A 5 18.51 27.11 -34.86
CA ASN A 5 17.23 26.72 -34.25
C ASN A 5 16.85 25.23 -34.19
N ASN A 6 16.20 24.69 -33.15
CA ASN A 6 15.89 25.05 -31.75
C ASN A 6 15.04 23.89 -31.18
N VAL A 7 14.99 23.72 -29.84
CA VAL A 7 13.88 23.11 -29.04
C VAL A 7 13.72 21.58 -29.18
N SER A 8 14.05 20.71 -28.21
CA SER A 8 13.64 20.52 -26.80
C SER A 8 12.23 19.97 -26.59
N SER A 9 12.12 18.72 -26.13
CA SER A 9 11.20 18.28 -25.07
C SER A 9 11.45 16.79 -24.74
N HIS A 10 12.10 16.54 -23.61
CA HIS A 10 12.14 15.22 -22.96
C HIS A 10 11.17 15.24 -21.77
N PRO A 11 10.25 14.28 -21.64
CA PRO A 11 9.51 14.07 -20.41
C PRO A 11 10.36 13.23 -19.44
N LEU A 12 10.39 13.69 -18.18
CA LEU A 12 10.94 13.00 -17.01
C LEU A 12 9.79 12.82 -16.00
N SER A 13 9.48 11.57 -15.69
CA SER A 13 8.79 11.09 -14.48
C SER A 13 9.38 9.68 -14.23
N HIS A 14 9.90 9.31 -13.06
CA HIS A 14 9.19 9.17 -11.79
C HIS A 14 10.07 9.47 -10.54
N PRO A 15 9.45 9.91 -9.43
CA PRO A 15 10.03 10.03 -8.10
C PRO A 15 9.62 8.87 -7.16
N PHE A 16 10.51 8.45 -6.25
CA PHE A 16 10.11 7.72 -5.04
C PHE A 16 9.34 8.67 -4.11
N SER A 17 8.10 8.31 -3.81
CA SER A 17 7.24 8.92 -2.79
C SER A 17 7.65 8.42 -1.41
N PHE A 18 7.78 9.34 -0.46
CA PHE A 18 7.83 9.07 0.98
C PHE A 18 6.90 10.13 1.57
N SER A 19 5.68 9.71 1.85
CA SER A 19 4.68 10.34 2.73
C SER A 19 3.52 9.35 2.87
N TYR A 20 3.10 9.09 4.11
CA TYR A 20 2.20 8.04 4.62
C TYR A 20 2.87 6.74 5.08
N LEU A 21 3.60 6.82 6.19
CA LEU A 21 3.85 5.67 7.08
C LEU A 21 2.86 5.71 8.25
N THR A 22 1.65 5.22 8.02
CA THR A 22 0.79 4.67 9.11
C THR A 22 0.12 3.36 8.71
N ASN A 23 0.43 2.79 7.55
CA ASN A 23 0.13 1.41 7.16
C ASN A 23 1.20 0.96 6.17
N THR A 24 2.33 0.45 6.65
CA THR A 24 3.47 0.14 5.77
C THR A 24 4.05 -1.24 6.04
N ILE A 25 3.19 -2.22 6.31
CA ILE A 25 3.57 -3.63 6.20
C ILE A 25 2.59 -4.45 5.35
N MET A 26 1.31 -4.08 5.23
CA MET A 26 0.40 -4.78 4.31
C MET A 26 0.62 -4.48 2.81
N MET A 27 1.24 -3.35 2.43
CA MET A 27 1.43 -2.97 1.01
C MET A 27 2.84 -3.24 0.44
N ILE A 28 3.78 -3.77 1.22
CA ILE A 28 5.18 -3.93 0.76
C ILE A 28 5.38 -5.22 -0.06
N SER A 29 4.50 -6.23 0.05
CA SER A 29 4.56 -7.42 -0.81
C SER A 29 4.39 -7.06 -2.30
N SER A 30 3.55 -6.09 -2.62
CA SER A 30 3.20 -5.73 -4.01
C SER A 30 4.27 -4.86 -4.71
N HIS A 31 5.06 -4.07 -3.98
CA HIS A 31 5.97 -3.08 -4.60
C HIS A 31 7.32 -3.65 -5.10
N MET A 32 7.70 -4.89 -4.73
CA MET A 32 8.93 -5.54 -5.22
C MET A 32 8.71 -6.70 -6.21
N ILE A 33 7.46 -7.16 -6.41
CA ILE A 33 7.09 -8.06 -7.52
C ILE A 33 7.03 -7.30 -8.87
N LEU A 34 7.09 -5.96 -8.80
CA LEU A 34 6.72 -4.98 -9.83
C LEU A 34 7.48 -5.00 -11.18
N LEU A 35 8.47 -5.87 -11.44
CA LEU A 35 9.30 -5.75 -12.66
C LEU A 35 9.72 -7.04 -13.38
N SER A 36 9.17 -8.22 -13.07
CA SER A 36 9.56 -9.48 -13.75
C SER A 36 8.84 -9.75 -15.09
N THR A 37 7.86 -8.96 -15.52
CA THR A 37 7.02 -9.25 -16.71
C THR A 37 7.28 -8.41 -17.97
N ILE A 38 8.32 -7.57 -18.04
CA ILE A 38 8.60 -6.77 -19.26
C ILE A 38 9.80 -7.29 -20.04
N VAL A 39 9.60 -8.28 -20.93
CA VAL A 39 10.35 -8.43 -22.21
C VAL A 39 9.53 -9.22 -23.24
N PRO A 40 9.03 -8.63 -24.35
CA PRO A 40 8.73 -9.39 -25.56
C PRO A 40 9.90 -9.25 -26.56
N VAL A 41 10.59 -10.35 -26.85
CA VAL A 41 11.54 -10.41 -27.98
C VAL A 41 10.77 -10.70 -29.26
N ALA A 42 10.73 -9.72 -30.14
CA ALA A 42 10.27 -9.84 -31.51
C ALA A 42 11.18 -10.76 -32.34
N SER A 43 10.60 -11.66 -33.14
CA SER A 43 11.18 -12.02 -34.43
C SER A 43 10.08 -12.34 -35.45
N ALA A 44 10.01 -11.49 -36.47
CA ALA A 44 9.15 -11.65 -37.64
C ALA A 44 9.94 -12.33 -38.77
N PHE A 45 9.34 -13.31 -39.43
CA PHE A 45 9.59 -13.62 -40.84
C PHE A 45 8.29 -14.06 -41.51
N ALA A 46 8.08 -13.53 -42.71
CA ALA A 46 6.82 -13.53 -43.44
C ALA A 46 6.72 -14.64 -44.51
N SER A 47 5.50 -15.20 -44.65
CA SER A 47 4.75 -15.46 -45.92
C SER A 47 5.19 -16.58 -46.91
N PRO A 48 4.32 -17.05 -47.85
CA PRO A 48 2.84 -17.14 -47.87
C PRO A 48 2.21 -18.38 -48.61
N LEU A 49 0.86 -18.39 -48.70
CA LEU A 49 -0.06 -18.94 -49.74
C LEU A 49 -0.85 -20.27 -49.54
N SER A 50 -2.14 -20.12 -49.15
CA SER A 50 -3.39 -20.36 -49.94
C SER A 50 -3.88 -21.81 -50.30
N PRO A 51 -5.15 -22.02 -50.78
CA PRO A 51 -6.17 -22.83 -50.07
C PRO A 51 -6.89 -23.89 -50.95
N HIS A 52 -7.72 -24.78 -50.37
CA HIS A 52 -8.81 -25.46 -51.10
C HIS A 52 -9.92 -26.06 -50.20
N ASN A 53 -11.01 -25.31 -50.06
CA ASN A 53 -12.37 -25.57 -50.58
C ASN A 53 -12.91 -27.03 -50.74
N LYS A 54 -14.14 -27.24 -50.19
CA LYS A 54 -15.36 -27.90 -50.75
C LYS A 54 -15.93 -29.20 -50.11
N PHE A 55 -17.09 -29.00 -49.46
CA PHE A 55 -18.45 -29.59 -49.70
C PHE A 55 -18.79 -31.09 -49.39
N ILE A 56 -19.99 -31.30 -48.81
CA ILE A 56 -21.16 -32.11 -49.29
C ILE A 56 -21.96 -32.88 -48.18
N THR A 57 -23.23 -32.44 -48.01
CA THR A 57 -24.53 -33.13 -47.74
C THR A 57 -24.97 -33.68 -46.38
N GLY A 58 -26.18 -33.25 -45.96
CA GLY A 58 -27.16 -33.98 -45.11
C GLY A 58 -27.94 -35.07 -45.87
N PRO A 59 -29.05 -35.66 -45.36
CA PRO A 59 -30.33 -34.94 -45.17
C PRO A 59 -31.34 -35.44 -44.09
N PHE A 60 -32.31 -34.56 -43.78
CA PHE A 60 -33.77 -34.64 -43.47
C PHE A 60 -34.53 -35.89 -42.95
N GLY A 61 -35.50 -35.60 -42.06
CA GLY A 61 -36.87 -36.19 -41.91
C GLY A 61 -37.56 -35.63 -40.64
N ILE A 62 -38.58 -34.75 -40.60
CA ILE A 62 -40.00 -34.70 -41.03
C ILE A 62 -41.05 -35.45 -40.15
N HIS A 63 -41.86 -34.64 -39.44
CA HIS A 63 -43.30 -34.68 -39.03
C HIS A 63 -43.97 -35.77 -38.18
N ARG A 64 -44.75 -35.30 -37.18
CA ARG A 64 -46.25 -35.36 -36.99
C ARG A 64 -46.58 -34.81 -35.57
N GLY A 65 -47.65 -34.07 -35.23
CA GLY A 65 -48.88 -33.62 -35.90
C GLY A 65 -50.16 -34.03 -35.15
N GLY A 66 -50.88 -33.07 -34.53
CA GLY A 66 -52.34 -33.12 -34.19
C GLY A 66 -52.70 -33.32 -32.70
N ALA A 67 -53.83 -32.84 -32.16
CA ALA A 67 -54.90 -31.95 -32.60
C ALA A 67 -55.83 -31.64 -31.38
N ALA A 68 -56.63 -30.58 -31.49
CA ALA A 68 -57.53 -30.02 -30.48
C ALA A 68 -58.89 -30.73 -30.33
N SER A 69 -59.62 -30.44 -29.24
CA SER A 69 -61.08 -30.43 -29.22
C SER A 69 -61.65 -29.57 -28.08
N SER A 70 -62.69 -28.80 -28.41
CA SER A 70 -63.42 -27.83 -27.61
C SER A 70 -64.77 -28.38 -27.12
N SER A 71 -65.28 -27.84 -25.99
CA SER A 71 -66.73 -27.72 -25.74
C SER A 71 -67.01 -26.73 -24.59
N SER A 72 -67.97 -25.84 -24.82
CA SER A 72 -68.44 -24.74 -23.96
C SER A 72 -69.73 -25.08 -23.21
N SER A 73 -69.92 -24.62 -21.96
CA SER A 73 -70.98 -23.63 -21.59
C SER A 73 -71.23 -23.44 -20.07
N LEU A 74 -71.30 -22.15 -19.69
CA LEU A 74 -72.22 -21.44 -18.76
C LEU A 74 -72.09 -21.47 -17.22
N HIS A 75 -71.79 -20.26 -16.72
CA HIS A 75 -72.21 -19.51 -15.50
C HIS A 75 -72.01 -20.09 -14.08
N SER A 76 -71.13 -19.41 -13.30
CA SER A 76 -71.53 -18.74 -12.04
C SER A 76 -70.39 -17.82 -11.55
N SER A 77 -70.77 -16.66 -11.02
CA SER A 77 -69.95 -15.56 -10.53
C SER A 77 -69.44 -15.77 -9.11
N THR A 78 -68.12 -15.69 -8.85
CA THR A 78 -67.56 -15.19 -7.56
C THR A 78 -66.03 -15.00 -7.61
N LEU A 79 -65.58 -13.80 -7.19
CA LEU A 79 -64.29 -13.44 -6.57
C LEU A 79 -62.98 -13.93 -7.24
N THR A 80 -62.38 -13.04 -8.04
CA THR A 80 -61.00 -13.18 -8.54
C THR A 80 -59.99 -12.85 -7.44
N ALA A 81 -59.33 -13.88 -6.91
CA ALA A 81 -57.98 -13.77 -6.39
C ALA A 81 -57.02 -13.63 -7.59
N SER A 82 -56.27 -12.53 -7.63
CA SER A 82 -55.26 -12.29 -8.66
C SER A 82 -54.08 -13.24 -8.48
N SER A 83 -53.78 -13.91 -9.59
CA SER A 83 -52.66 -14.79 -9.87
C SER A 83 -51.33 -14.34 -9.28
N SER A 84 -50.65 -15.29 -8.64
CA SER A 84 -49.21 -15.29 -8.39
C SER A 84 -48.44 -15.06 -9.69
N SER A 85 -47.88 -13.87 -9.84
CA SER A 85 -46.71 -13.67 -10.70
C SER A 85 -45.57 -14.50 -10.12
N SER A 86 -44.92 -15.31 -10.96
CA SER A 86 -43.63 -15.88 -10.64
C SER A 86 -42.64 -14.72 -10.46
N SER A 87 -42.35 -14.37 -9.21
CA SER A 87 -41.24 -13.47 -8.89
C SER A 87 -39.96 -14.17 -9.32
N THR A 88 -39.35 -13.76 -10.44
CA THR A 88 -37.92 -13.96 -10.65
C THR A 88 -37.22 -13.43 -9.40
N ALA A 89 -36.59 -14.33 -8.64
CA ALA A 89 -35.79 -13.92 -7.50
C ALA A 89 -34.73 -12.93 -8.00
N SER A 90 -34.60 -11.78 -7.34
CA SER A 90 -33.56 -10.80 -7.64
C SER A 90 -32.20 -11.50 -7.59
N LYS A 91 -31.36 -11.31 -8.63
CA LYS A 91 -30.01 -11.92 -8.70
C LYS A 91 -29.05 -11.35 -7.64
N SER A 92 -29.40 -10.20 -7.07
CA SER A 92 -28.66 -9.53 -6.02
C SER A 92 -29.59 -8.88 -4.98
N GLU A 93 -29.08 -8.67 -3.78
CA GLU A 93 -29.72 -7.95 -2.67
C GLU A 93 -28.96 -6.64 -2.39
N LEU A 94 -29.68 -5.52 -2.25
CA LEU A 94 -29.10 -4.24 -1.89
C LEU A 94 -28.72 -4.24 -0.40
N GLN A 95 -27.45 -3.97 -0.09
CA GLN A 95 -26.95 -3.85 1.30
C GLN A 95 -26.81 -2.40 1.75
N ALA A 96 -26.37 -1.51 0.86
CA ALA A 96 -26.26 -0.07 1.11
C ALA A 96 -26.40 0.70 -0.19
N ASP A 97 -27.20 1.77 -0.19
CA ASP A 97 -27.28 2.73 -1.29
C ASP A 97 -26.31 3.90 -1.09
N ASP A 98 -26.23 4.79 -2.07
CA ASP A 98 -25.28 5.91 -2.07
C ASP A 98 -25.37 6.81 -0.83
N ARG A 99 -26.59 6.98 -0.29
CA ARG A 99 -26.88 7.88 0.84
C ARG A 99 -26.41 7.32 2.17
N ALA A 100 -26.19 6.00 2.26
CA ALA A 100 -25.70 5.37 3.47
C ALA A 100 -24.22 5.67 3.72
N PHE A 101 -23.43 5.93 2.66
CA PHE A 101 -21.99 6.08 2.78
C PHE A 101 -21.60 7.48 3.27
N THR A 102 -20.67 7.52 4.23
CA THR A 102 -19.99 8.76 4.61
C THR A 102 -18.82 9.00 3.66
N LYS A 103 -18.86 10.10 2.89
CA LYS A 103 -17.87 10.45 1.87
C LYS A 103 -16.98 11.60 2.32
N SER A 104 -15.80 11.74 1.71
CA SER A 104 -15.03 12.99 1.80
C SER A 104 -15.74 14.11 1.04
N LEU A 105 -15.45 15.37 1.36
CA LEU A 105 -16.09 16.52 0.71
C LEU A 105 -15.87 16.61 -0.81
N PRO A 106 -14.65 16.34 -1.35
CA PRO A 106 -14.43 16.38 -2.79
C PRO A 106 -14.98 15.14 -3.52
N ASP A 107 -15.37 14.09 -2.82
CA ASP A 107 -15.83 12.85 -3.43
C ASP A 107 -17.25 12.99 -3.99
N LYS A 108 -17.34 13.10 -5.33
CA LYS A 108 -18.61 13.18 -6.08
C LYS A 108 -19.07 11.84 -6.64
N ARG A 109 -18.32 10.77 -6.41
CA ARG A 109 -18.62 9.44 -6.95
C ARG A 109 -19.87 8.88 -6.30
N SER A 110 -20.58 8.01 -7.01
CA SER A 110 -21.73 7.30 -6.48
C SER A 110 -21.35 5.87 -6.08
N TYR A 111 -21.94 5.36 -5.00
CA TYR A 111 -21.60 4.07 -4.40
C TYR A 111 -22.84 3.20 -4.19
N ARG A 112 -22.68 1.89 -4.34
CA ARG A 112 -23.70 0.90 -3.99
C ARG A 112 -23.07 -0.38 -3.52
N SER A 113 -23.51 -0.92 -2.39
CA SER A 113 -23.13 -2.27 -1.97
C SER A 113 -24.28 -3.24 -2.21
N ILE A 114 -23.97 -4.37 -2.86
CA ILE A 114 -24.90 -5.45 -3.14
C ILE A 114 -24.33 -6.81 -2.71
N LEU A 115 -25.21 -7.78 -2.49
CA LEU A 115 -24.87 -9.17 -2.24
C LEU A 115 -25.42 -10.04 -3.37
N LEU A 116 -24.57 -10.77 -4.09
CA LEU A 116 -25.01 -11.64 -5.18
C LEU A 116 -25.59 -12.97 -4.65
N HIS A 117 -26.65 -13.44 -5.27
CA HIS A 117 -27.27 -14.74 -5.00
C HIS A 117 -27.06 -15.71 -6.16
N PRO A 118 -26.78 -17.01 -5.89
CA PRO A 118 -26.67 -17.63 -4.56
C PRO A 118 -25.27 -17.55 -3.94
N SER A 119 -24.30 -16.91 -4.60
CA SER A 119 -22.87 -17.00 -4.26
C SER A 119 -22.50 -16.40 -2.90
N SER A 120 -23.31 -15.44 -2.39
CA SER A 120 -22.98 -14.59 -1.25
C SER A 120 -21.72 -13.74 -1.46
N LEU A 121 -21.36 -13.47 -2.72
CA LEU A 121 -20.32 -12.50 -3.07
C LEU A 121 -20.82 -11.09 -2.78
N GLN A 122 -20.16 -10.41 -1.85
CA GLN A 122 -20.43 -9.00 -1.56
C GLN A 122 -19.65 -8.12 -2.53
N VAL A 123 -20.35 -7.15 -3.11
CA VAL A 123 -19.82 -6.27 -4.16
C VAL A 123 -19.99 -4.82 -3.74
N LEU A 124 -18.98 -3.99 -3.99
CA LEU A 124 -19.10 -2.54 -3.99
C LEU A 124 -18.97 -2.02 -5.42
N LEU A 125 -19.96 -1.26 -5.86
CA LEU A 125 -19.99 -0.57 -7.15
C LEU A 125 -19.68 0.90 -6.93
N ILE A 126 -18.80 1.44 -7.77
CA ILE A 126 -18.36 2.84 -7.74
C ILE A 126 -18.57 3.41 -9.14
N SER A 127 -19.45 4.40 -9.25
CA SER A 127 -19.72 5.13 -10.48
C SER A 127 -19.03 6.49 -10.41
N ASP A 128 -18.10 6.72 -11.32
CA ASP A 128 -17.37 7.98 -11.49
C ASP A 128 -17.45 8.42 -12.95
N PRO A 129 -18.44 9.25 -13.32
CA PRO A 129 -18.62 9.72 -14.70
C PRO A 129 -17.41 10.45 -15.31
N ASN A 130 -16.45 10.90 -14.49
CA ASN A 130 -15.29 11.66 -14.92
C ASN A 130 -14.00 10.84 -14.93
N THR A 131 -14.07 9.52 -14.74
CA THR A 131 -12.87 8.68 -14.69
C THR A 131 -12.31 8.42 -16.09
N ASP A 132 -10.99 8.51 -16.21
CA ASP A 132 -10.23 8.08 -17.41
C ASP A 132 -9.75 6.63 -17.31
N ILE A 133 -10.01 5.97 -16.17
CA ILE A 133 -9.62 4.59 -15.88
C ILE A 133 -10.79 3.86 -15.23
N GLU A 134 -11.09 2.67 -15.73
CA GLU A 134 -12.02 1.75 -15.10
C GLU A 134 -11.26 0.57 -14.51
N SER A 135 -11.76 0.02 -13.41
CA SER A 135 -11.02 -0.98 -12.65
C SER A 135 -11.95 -1.94 -11.91
N ALA A 136 -11.46 -3.13 -11.64
CA ALA A 136 -12.06 -3.99 -10.62
C ALA A 136 -11.00 -4.76 -9.84
N ALA A 137 -11.38 -5.18 -8.64
CA ALA A 137 -10.55 -6.00 -7.77
C ALA A 137 -11.38 -7.06 -7.06
N VAL A 138 -10.83 -8.28 -6.96
CA VAL A 138 -11.36 -9.35 -6.12
C VAL A 138 -10.34 -9.65 -5.03
N HIS A 139 -10.78 -9.48 -3.79
CA HIS A 139 -10.02 -9.88 -2.63
C HIS A 139 -10.58 -11.19 -2.07
N VAL A 140 -9.70 -12.17 -1.83
CA VAL A 140 -10.02 -13.50 -1.29
C VAL A 140 -9.43 -13.59 0.11
N LYS A 141 -10.24 -13.92 1.12
CA LYS A 141 -9.76 -14.15 2.50
C LYS A 141 -9.14 -15.55 2.65
N SER A 142 -8.10 -15.81 1.88
CA SER A 142 -7.25 -16.99 1.95
C SER A 142 -5.86 -16.65 1.41
N GLY A 143 -4.82 -17.10 2.10
CA GLY A 143 -3.42 -16.85 1.74
C GLY A 143 -2.54 -18.02 2.18
N HIS A 144 -1.22 -17.81 2.34
CA HIS A 144 -0.31 -18.94 2.65
C HIS A 144 -0.48 -19.55 4.05
N PHE A 145 -1.29 -18.95 4.93
CA PHE A 145 -1.72 -19.61 6.17
C PHE A 145 -2.57 -20.86 5.89
N ASP A 146 -3.23 -20.92 4.74
CA ASP A 146 -4.04 -22.04 4.30
C ASP A 146 -3.27 -23.09 3.51
N ASP A 147 -1.98 -22.87 3.22
CA ASP A 147 -1.16 -23.84 2.50
C ASP A 147 -1.17 -25.22 3.19
N PRO A 148 -1.35 -26.32 2.46
CA PRO A 148 -1.16 -27.65 3.01
C PRO A 148 0.25 -27.79 3.61
N ALA A 149 0.38 -28.51 4.73
CA ALA A 149 1.69 -28.68 5.39
C ALA A 149 2.75 -29.35 4.49
N SER A 150 2.31 -30.12 3.49
CA SER A 150 3.18 -30.71 2.47
C SER A 150 3.64 -29.74 1.40
N ARG A 151 3.02 -28.56 1.26
CA ARG A 151 3.11 -27.75 0.03
C ARG A 151 3.11 -26.27 0.33
N ALA A 152 4.23 -25.85 0.92
CA ALA A 152 4.50 -24.46 1.24
C ALA A 152 4.64 -23.64 -0.06
N GLY A 153 3.89 -22.54 -0.15
CA GLY A 153 3.77 -21.67 -1.32
C GLY A 153 2.59 -21.98 -2.24
N LEU A 154 1.64 -22.84 -1.84
CA LEU A 154 0.54 -23.23 -2.72
C LEU A 154 -0.40 -22.07 -3.05
N ALA A 155 -0.74 -21.21 -2.09
CA ALA A 155 -1.59 -20.05 -2.33
C ALA A 155 -0.94 -19.07 -3.32
N HIS A 156 0.37 -18.81 -3.16
CA HIS A 156 1.14 -17.99 -4.09
C HIS A 156 1.22 -18.64 -5.48
N PHE A 157 1.44 -19.95 -5.56
CA PHE A 157 1.40 -20.66 -6.84
C PHE A 157 0.02 -20.62 -7.49
N HIS A 158 -1.04 -20.72 -6.68
CA HIS A 158 -2.40 -20.62 -7.13
C HIS A 158 -2.70 -19.25 -7.74
N GLU A 159 -2.20 -18.17 -7.14
CA GLU A 159 -2.28 -16.83 -7.70
C GLU A 159 -1.79 -16.75 -9.14
N HIS A 160 -0.56 -17.19 -9.39
CA HIS A 160 0.05 -17.21 -10.73
C HIS A 160 -0.81 -17.98 -11.74
N MET A 161 -1.31 -19.14 -11.34
CA MET A 161 -1.99 -20.05 -12.25
C MET A 161 -3.35 -19.53 -12.73
N LEU A 162 -4.00 -18.60 -12.01
CA LEU A 162 -5.29 -18.05 -12.45
C LEU A 162 -5.17 -17.17 -13.69
N PHE A 163 -4.01 -16.57 -13.94
CA PHE A 163 -3.76 -15.76 -15.14
C PHE A 163 -3.63 -16.58 -16.43
N LEU A 164 -3.43 -17.90 -16.32
CA LEU A 164 -2.94 -18.75 -17.42
C LEU A 164 -4.03 -19.54 -18.13
N GLY A 165 -5.24 -18.99 -18.17
CA GLY A 165 -6.35 -19.49 -18.95
C GLY A 165 -7.46 -20.17 -18.14
N THR A 166 -8.66 -20.07 -18.70
CA THR A 166 -9.93 -20.54 -18.12
C THR A 166 -10.73 -21.30 -19.17
N ASP A 167 -11.79 -22.01 -18.79
CA ASP A 167 -12.58 -22.80 -19.75
C ASP A 167 -13.14 -21.95 -20.89
N LYS A 168 -13.62 -20.74 -20.57
CA LYS A 168 -14.15 -19.78 -21.56
C LYS A 168 -13.05 -19.10 -22.37
N TYR A 169 -11.88 -18.87 -21.76
CA TYR A 169 -10.73 -18.19 -22.36
C TYR A 169 -9.47 -19.04 -22.19
N PRO A 170 -9.29 -20.10 -22.99
CA PRO A 170 -8.26 -21.11 -22.74
C PRO A 170 -6.85 -20.72 -23.20
N LYS A 171 -6.73 -19.63 -23.97
CA LYS A 171 -5.42 -19.13 -24.41
C LYS A 171 -4.76 -18.40 -23.24
N GLU A 172 -3.52 -18.77 -22.95
CA GLU A 172 -2.69 -18.20 -21.88
C GLU A 172 -2.69 -16.66 -21.87
N GLU A 173 -2.36 -16.04 -23.01
CA GLU A 173 -2.20 -14.59 -23.10
C GLU A 173 -3.53 -13.83 -23.33
N GLU A 174 -4.69 -14.50 -23.26
CA GLU A 174 -5.97 -13.85 -23.61
C GLU A 174 -6.34 -12.72 -22.65
N TYR A 175 -6.10 -12.89 -21.34
CA TYR A 175 -6.43 -11.88 -20.34
C TYR A 175 -5.49 -10.66 -20.45
N GLU A 176 -4.18 -10.88 -20.30
CA GLU A 176 -3.16 -9.83 -20.40
C GLU A 176 -3.18 -9.14 -21.78
N GLY A 177 -3.28 -9.92 -22.85
CA GLY A 177 -3.36 -9.39 -24.20
C GLY A 177 -4.65 -8.59 -24.44
N PHE A 178 -5.76 -8.92 -23.78
CA PHE A 178 -6.97 -8.09 -23.82
C PHE A 178 -6.76 -6.77 -23.08
N LEU A 179 -6.26 -6.79 -21.85
CA LEU A 179 -6.03 -5.55 -21.07
C LEU A 179 -5.08 -4.61 -21.80
N SER A 180 -3.93 -5.12 -22.28
CA SER A 180 -2.93 -4.32 -22.98
C SER A 180 -3.48 -3.65 -24.25
N ARG A 181 -4.37 -4.31 -25.00
CA ARG A 181 -5.02 -3.73 -26.19
C ARG A 181 -6.05 -2.66 -25.86
N ASN A 182 -6.54 -2.61 -24.61
CA ASN A 182 -7.56 -1.67 -24.15
C ASN A 182 -6.98 -0.67 -23.12
N GLY A 183 -5.69 -0.35 -23.21
CA GLY A 183 -5.05 0.65 -22.35
C GLY A 183 -4.92 0.26 -20.87
N GLY A 184 -5.03 -1.03 -20.58
CA GLY A 184 -5.09 -1.59 -19.24
C GLY A 184 -3.88 -2.41 -18.82
N SER A 185 -3.86 -2.79 -17.54
CA SER A 185 -2.90 -3.71 -16.93
C SER A 185 -3.55 -4.47 -15.77
N SER A 186 -2.88 -5.52 -15.27
CA SER A 186 -3.32 -6.26 -14.09
C SER A 186 -2.18 -6.49 -13.10
N ASN A 187 -2.54 -6.88 -11.88
CA ASN A 187 -1.61 -7.49 -10.94
C ASN A 187 -2.35 -8.31 -9.87
N ALA A 188 -1.59 -9.01 -9.04
CA ALA A 188 -2.07 -9.68 -7.84
C ALA A 188 -1.00 -9.73 -6.75
N TYR A 189 -1.41 -10.09 -5.54
CA TYR A 189 -0.51 -10.46 -4.45
C TYR A 189 -1.15 -11.46 -3.50
N THR A 190 -0.31 -12.29 -2.87
CA THR A 190 -0.68 -13.23 -1.82
C THR A 190 0.10 -12.91 -0.54
N ASP A 191 -0.62 -12.80 0.56
CA ASP A 191 -0.08 -12.61 1.91
C ASP A 191 -0.54 -13.76 2.84
N MET A 192 -0.42 -13.55 4.15
CA MET A 192 -0.70 -14.53 5.20
C MET A 192 -2.11 -15.09 5.13
N GLU A 193 -3.13 -14.24 5.10
CA GLU A 193 -4.54 -14.64 5.17
C GLU A 193 -5.35 -14.19 3.93
N ASP A 194 -4.66 -13.64 2.92
CA ASP A 194 -5.27 -12.79 1.89
C ASP A 194 -4.61 -13.01 0.53
N THR A 195 -5.41 -13.02 -0.54
CA THR A 195 -4.95 -12.92 -1.94
C THR A 195 -5.83 -11.91 -2.68
N ASN A 196 -5.22 -10.92 -3.33
CA ASN A 196 -5.92 -9.84 -4.03
C ASN A 196 -5.54 -9.86 -5.51
N TYR A 197 -6.54 -9.76 -6.40
CA TYR A 197 -6.34 -9.62 -7.84
C TYR A 197 -7.03 -8.36 -8.32
N TYR A 198 -6.41 -7.60 -9.21
CA TYR A 198 -6.98 -6.36 -9.70
C TYR A 198 -6.49 -6.01 -11.10
N PHE A 199 -7.29 -5.22 -11.82
CA PHE A 199 -6.93 -4.72 -13.14
C PHE A 199 -7.45 -3.31 -13.39
N SER A 200 -6.92 -2.68 -14.43
CA SER A 200 -7.44 -1.45 -15.01
C SER A 200 -7.61 -1.58 -16.52
N VAL A 201 -8.48 -0.75 -17.09
CA VAL A 201 -8.68 -0.56 -18.54
C VAL A 201 -9.12 0.89 -18.82
N ALA A 202 -8.99 1.32 -20.07
CA ALA A 202 -9.54 2.60 -20.52
C ALA A 202 -11.08 2.50 -20.69
N PRO A 203 -11.84 3.58 -20.42
CA PRO A 203 -13.30 3.65 -20.64
C PRO A 203 -13.63 3.82 -22.13
N LEU A 204 -13.38 2.78 -22.94
CA LEU A 204 -13.66 2.82 -24.38
C LEU A 204 -15.16 2.96 -24.68
N ASP A 205 -15.49 3.58 -25.81
CA ASP A 205 -16.87 3.78 -26.30
C ASP A 205 -17.75 4.67 -25.39
N HIS A 206 -17.14 5.38 -24.42
CA HIS A 206 -17.74 6.46 -23.64
C HIS A 206 -17.38 7.85 -24.18
N SER A 207 -17.10 7.95 -25.49
CA SER A 207 -16.56 9.16 -26.10
C SER A 207 -17.46 10.36 -25.81
N SER A 208 -16.93 11.28 -25.03
CA SER A 208 -17.33 12.68 -25.04
C SER A 208 -17.33 13.17 -26.48
N GLY A 209 -18.43 13.74 -26.93
CA GLY A 209 -18.52 14.42 -28.22
C GLY A 209 -17.42 15.47 -28.34
N ASP A 210 -16.35 15.14 -29.05
CA ASP A 210 -15.43 16.11 -29.62
C ASP A 210 -15.79 16.19 -31.11
N ASP A 211 -16.80 17.00 -31.39
CA ASP A 211 -17.21 17.40 -32.74
C ASP A 211 -16.09 18.25 -33.36
N ASN A 212 -15.04 17.61 -33.86
CA ASN A 212 -14.09 18.21 -34.80
C ASN A 212 -13.39 17.12 -35.63
N ASP A 213 -14.16 16.40 -36.46
CA ASP A 213 -13.60 15.88 -37.70
C ASP A 213 -14.65 16.00 -38.82
N ASP A 214 -14.59 17.15 -39.50
CA ASP A 214 -15.20 17.32 -40.81
C ASP A 214 -14.60 16.30 -41.78
N ASN A 215 -15.50 15.54 -42.43
CA ASN A 215 -15.37 14.74 -43.66
C ASN A 215 -15.40 13.21 -43.48
N ASP A 216 -16.60 12.61 -43.52
CA ASP A 216 -16.97 11.75 -44.67
C ASP A 216 -18.50 11.55 -44.73
N GLU A 217 -19.13 11.98 -45.81
CA GLU A 217 -20.52 11.68 -46.12
C GLU A 217 -20.63 10.22 -46.61
N SER A 218 -21.21 9.33 -45.80
CA SER A 218 -22.00 8.24 -46.37
C SER A 218 -23.18 7.85 -45.48
N GLU A 219 -24.37 8.19 -45.96
CA GLU A 219 -25.67 7.82 -45.43
C GLU A 219 -25.86 6.29 -45.46
N ASN A 220 -26.22 5.70 -44.32
CA ASN A 220 -27.29 4.71 -44.22
C ASN A 220 -27.91 4.75 -42.82
N ASP A 221 -29.23 4.92 -42.82
CA ASP A 221 -30.13 5.05 -41.68
C ASP A 221 -30.17 3.84 -40.72
N ASP A 222 -30.60 4.19 -39.49
CA ASP A 222 -31.33 3.39 -38.49
C ASP A 222 -30.47 2.55 -37.53
N ASP A 223 -29.90 3.21 -36.52
CA ASP A 223 -29.97 2.79 -35.12
C ASP A 223 -29.68 4.01 -34.22
N THR A 224 -30.68 4.44 -33.45
CA THR A 224 -30.47 5.35 -32.32
C THR A 224 -29.98 4.49 -31.15
N GLU A 225 -28.68 4.23 -31.07
CA GLU A 225 -28.10 3.54 -29.92
C GLU A 225 -27.91 4.53 -28.77
N GLU A 226 -28.54 4.23 -27.63
CA GLU A 226 -28.35 4.90 -26.35
C GLU A 226 -26.86 4.75 -25.92
N GLU A 227 -26.07 5.82 -25.96
CA GLU A 227 -24.69 5.89 -25.44
C GLU A 227 -24.63 5.91 -23.88
N ASP A 228 -25.46 5.10 -23.22
CA ASP A 228 -25.54 4.98 -21.75
C ASP A 228 -25.33 3.49 -21.35
N GLY A 229 -24.13 2.97 -21.63
CA GLY A 229 -23.74 1.57 -21.38
C GLY A 229 -22.39 1.42 -20.66
N VAL A 230 -22.15 0.32 -19.92
CA VAL A 230 -20.79 -0.04 -19.45
C VAL A 230 -19.84 -0.21 -20.64
N SER A 231 -18.62 0.34 -20.57
CA SER A 231 -17.65 0.26 -21.66
C SER A 231 -17.43 -1.18 -22.14
N THR A 232 -17.13 -1.35 -23.42
CA THR A 232 -16.80 -2.67 -23.98
C THR A 232 -15.51 -3.22 -23.36
N ALA A 233 -14.57 -2.34 -23.01
CA ALA A 233 -13.32 -2.68 -22.34
C ALA A 233 -13.56 -3.23 -20.93
N LEU A 234 -14.31 -2.53 -20.07
CA LEU A 234 -14.62 -2.98 -18.72
C LEU A 234 -15.47 -4.24 -18.73
N THR A 235 -16.49 -4.31 -19.60
CA THR A 235 -17.31 -5.51 -19.76
C THR A 235 -16.47 -6.72 -20.17
N GLY A 236 -15.60 -6.56 -21.17
CA GLY A 236 -14.73 -7.62 -21.66
C GLY A 236 -13.63 -8.03 -20.67
N ALA A 237 -13.16 -7.10 -19.85
CA ALA A 237 -12.20 -7.37 -18.78
C ALA A 237 -12.85 -8.10 -17.61
N LEU A 238 -14.02 -7.63 -17.13
CA LEU A 238 -14.80 -8.29 -16.07
C LEU A 238 -15.20 -9.71 -16.47
N ASP A 239 -15.61 -9.93 -17.72
CA ASP A 239 -16.01 -11.27 -18.18
C ASP A 239 -14.85 -12.26 -18.17
N ARG A 240 -13.62 -11.84 -18.55
CA ARG A 240 -12.41 -12.67 -18.46
C ARG A 240 -11.97 -12.87 -17.02
N PHE A 241 -11.96 -11.79 -16.24
CA PHE A 241 -11.53 -11.78 -14.85
C PHE A 241 -12.41 -12.66 -13.96
N ALA A 242 -13.74 -12.60 -14.14
CA ALA A 242 -14.68 -13.46 -13.43
C ALA A 242 -14.38 -14.96 -13.60
N GLN A 243 -13.83 -15.37 -14.76
CA GLN A 243 -13.54 -16.78 -15.02
C GLN A 243 -12.45 -17.37 -14.11
N PHE A 244 -11.57 -16.54 -13.53
CA PHE A 244 -10.59 -16.97 -12.54
C PHE A 244 -11.30 -17.63 -11.33
N PHE A 245 -12.50 -17.14 -11.03
CA PHE A 245 -13.30 -17.53 -9.88
C PHE A 245 -14.45 -18.49 -10.23
N ILE A 246 -14.60 -18.84 -11.51
CA ILE A 246 -15.67 -19.72 -12.02
C ILE A 246 -15.10 -21.03 -12.57
N SER A 247 -14.08 -20.98 -13.44
CA SER A 247 -13.59 -22.17 -14.16
C SER A 247 -12.14 -22.04 -14.65
N PRO A 248 -11.14 -21.88 -13.75
CA PRO A 248 -9.74 -21.88 -14.14
C PRO A 248 -9.27 -23.26 -14.62
N LEU A 249 -8.42 -23.30 -15.65
CA LEU A 249 -7.95 -24.55 -16.26
C LEU A 249 -6.90 -25.28 -15.44
N PHE A 250 -6.07 -24.51 -14.72
CA PHE A 250 -4.79 -24.98 -14.17
C PHE A 250 -4.03 -25.80 -15.22
N ASN A 251 -3.78 -25.21 -16.39
CA ASN A 251 -3.29 -25.94 -17.57
C ASN A 251 -2.00 -26.72 -17.23
N PRO A 252 -1.97 -28.07 -17.39
CA PRO A 252 -0.83 -28.89 -17.02
C PRO A 252 0.47 -28.52 -17.76
N ASP A 253 0.37 -28.00 -18.98
CA ASP A 253 1.55 -27.56 -19.75
C ASP A 253 2.21 -26.31 -19.13
N MET A 254 1.45 -25.54 -18.34
CA MET A 254 1.88 -24.28 -17.74
C MET A 254 2.45 -24.47 -16.33
N VAL A 255 2.01 -25.50 -15.63
CA VAL A 255 2.43 -25.83 -14.25
C VAL A 255 3.96 -25.84 -14.13
N GLN A 256 4.66 -26.52 -15.04
CA GLN A 256 6.13 -26.60 -15.00
C GLN A 256 6.84 -25.27 -15.29
N ARG A 257 6.21 -24.39 -16.08
CA ARG A 257 6.76 -23.06 -16.37
C ARG A 257 6.64 -22.16 -15.14
N GLU A 258 5.48 -22.15 -14.50
CA GLU A 258 5.22 -21.34 -13.30
C GLU A 258 5.98 -21.83 -12.06
N LEU A 259 6.16 -23.14 -11.89
CA LEU A 259 7.04 -23.67 -10.84
C LEU A 259 8.46 -23.08 -10.91
N LYS A 260 8.97 -22.84 -12.14
CA LYS A 260 10.28 -22.21 -12.35
C LYS A 260 10.24 -20.69 -12.16
N ALA A 261 9.12 -20.05 -12.48
CA ALA A 261 8.93 -18.61 -12.23
C ALA A 261 9.00 -18.32 -10.72
N ILE A 262 8.23 -19.05 -9.92
CA ILE A 262 8.23 -18.93 -8.45
C ILE A 262 9.61 -19.24 -7.86
N ASP A 263 10.29 -20.26 -8.37
CA ASP A 263 11.66 -20.56 -7.96
C ASP A 263 12.65 -19.43 -8.28
N SER A 264 12.45 -18.72 -9.39
CA SER A 264 13.23 -17.53 -9.74
C SER A 264 12.96 -16.37 -8.78
N GLU A 265 11.71 -16.16 -8.36
CA GLU A 265 11.35 -15.13 -7.38
C GLU A 265 11.95 -15.43 -6.01
N TYR A 266 11.83 -16.68 -5.54
CA TYR A 266 12.50 -17.14 -4.33
C TYR A 266 14.01 -16.89 -4.38
N LYS A 267 14.66 -17.20 -5.51
CA LYS A 267 16.10 -16.96 -5.70
C LYS A 267 16.46 -15.48 -5.69
N ASN A 268 15.64 -14.62 -6.29
CA ASN A 268 15.83 -13.17 -6.24
C ASN A 268 15.73 -12.64 -4.79
N ALA A 269 14.89 -13.26 -3.96
CA ALA A 269 14.73 -12.88 -2.55
C ALA A 269 15.87 -13.36 -1.61
N LEU A 270 16.78 -14.26 -2.05
CA LEU A 270 17.88 -14.79 -1.22
C LEU A 270 18.84 -13.73 -0.69
N SER A 271 19.08 -12.67 -1.46
CA SER A 271 19.94 -11.55 -1.08
C SER A 271 19.21 -10.44 -0.30
N SER A 272 17.88 -10.52 -0.17
CA SER A 272 17.09 -9.51 0.52
C SER A 272 17.09 -9.73 2.03
N ASP A 273 17.71 -8.81 2.78
CA ASP A 273 17.68 -8.85 4.24
C ASP A 273 16.26 -8.79 4.82
N MET A 274 15.32 -8.15 4.11
CA MET A 274 13.91 -8.13 4.51
C MET A 274 13.33 -9.55 4.53
N TRP A 275 13.43 -10.29 3.42
CA TRP A 275 12.92 -11.66 3.31
C TRP A 275 13.63 -12.62 4.26
N ARG A 276 14.95 -12.48 4.40
CA ARG A 276 15.79 -13.26 5.34
C ARG A 276 15.32 -13.09 6.78
N THR A 277 15.10 -11.86 7.21
CA THR A 277 14.67 -11.55 8.58
C THR A 277 13.20 -11.90 8.82
N TYR A 278 12.33 -11.71 7.83
CA TYR A 278 10.92 -12.10 7.94
C TYR A 278 10.76 -13.63 8.07
N MET A 279 11.49 -14.42 7.28
CA MET A 279 11.47 -15.88 7.43
C MET A 279 12.11 -16.33 8.76
N LEU A 280 13.17 -15.66 9.23
CA LEU A 280 13.72 -15.92 10.55
C LEU A 280 12.69 -15.70 11.66
N LEU A 281 11.96 -14.58 11.62
CA LEU A 281 10.86 -14.30 12.55
C LEU A 281 9.80 -15.41 12.53
N LYS A 282 9.35 -15.81 11.33
CA LYS A 282 8.39 -16.92 11.15
C LYS A 282 8.91 -18.23 11.73
N SER A 283 10.16 -18.59 11.45
CA SER A 283 10.78 -19.83 11.96
C SER A 283 10.98 -19.85 13.49
N SER A 284 10.99 -18.67 14.12
CA SER A 284 11.13 -18.49 15.57
C SER A 284 9.79 -18.55 16.32
N SER A 285 8.69 -18.47 15.58
CA SER A 285 7.33 -18.65 16.11
C SER A 285 7.01 -20.12 16.37
N ASN A 286 5.84 -20.40 16.95
CA ASN A 286 5.36 -21.76 17.18
C ASN A 286 5.20 -22.54 15.87
N PRO A 287 5.91 -23.67 15.67
CA PRO A 287 5.83 -24.46 14.43
C PRO A 287 4.45 -25.06 14.12
N LYS A 288 3.53 -25.07 15.09
CA LYS A 288 2.15 -25.52 14.91
C LYS A 288 1.22 -24.40 14.42
N HIS A 289 1.61 -23.14 14.58
CA HIS A 289 0.84 -22.00 14.10
C HIS A 289 1.19 -21.74 12.62
N PRO A 290 0.22 -21.43 11.75
CA PRO A 290 0.44 -21.21 10.31
C PRO A 290 1.41 -20.07 9.99
N PHE A 291 1.60 -19.11 10.91
CA PHE A 291 2.62 -18.06 10.75
C PHE A 291 4.03 -18.61 10.49
N SER A 292 4.37 -19.80 11.01
CA SER A 292 5.67 -20.44 10.78
C SER A 292 5.90 -20.96 9.34
N LYS A 293 4.86 -21.00 8.51
CA LYS A 293 4.94 -21.51 7.13
C LYS A 293 5.76 -20.60 6.21
N PHE A 294 6.39 -21.24 5.23
CA PHE A 294 7.15 -20.59 4.15
C PHE A 294 6.20 -20.26 2.98
N GLY A 295 5.73 -19.00 2.92
CA GLY A 295 4.66 -18.60 2.01
C GLY A 295 5.08 -18.34 0.56
N CYS A 296 6.36 -18.03 0.30
CA CYS A 296 6.85 -17.78 -1.06
C CYS A 296 6.80 -19.05 -1.91
N GLY A 297 7.12 -20.21 -1.31
CA GLY A 297 7.32 -21.45 -2.06
C GLY A 297 8.62 -21.45 -2.86
N ASN A 298 8.98 -22.62 -3.35
CA ASN A 298 10.01 -22.81 -4.36
C ASN A 298 9.74 -24.12 -5.11
N TYR A 299 10.60 -24.44 -6.08
CA TYR A 299 10.42 -25.66 -6.86
C TYR A 299 10.30 -26.92 -5.98
N ASP A 300 11.16 -27.03 -4.97
CA ASP A 300 11.22 -28.20 -4.09
C ASP A 300 9.96 -28.33 -3.21
N THR A 301 9.48 -27.24 -2.61
CA THR A 301 8.31 -27.28 -1.72
C THR A 301 7.01 -27.52 -2.48
N LEU A 302 6.92 -27.03 -3.71
CA LEU A 302 5.73 -27.20 -4.54
C LEU A 302 5.66 -28.60 -5.19
N THR A 303 6.81 -29.20 -5.50
CA THR A 303 6.91 -30.55 -6.08
C THR A 303 7.07 -31.67 -5.05
N ASN A 304 6.97 -31.38 -3.74
CA ASN A 304 7.26 -32.33 -2.66
C ASN A 304 8.66 -33.00 -2.77
N PHE A 305 9.66 -32.25 -3.21
CA PHE A 305 11.02 -32.75 -3.46
C PHE A 305 11.08 -33.91 -4.46
N VAL A 306 10.09 -34.04 -5.35
CA VAL A 306 10.12 -35.03 -6.44
C VAL A 306 11.09 -34.52 -7.51
N SER A 307 12.27 -35.12 -7.58
CA SER A 307 13.25 -34.81 -8.62
C SER A 307 12.84 -35.39 -9.97
N VAL A 308 13.00 -34.60 -11.04
CA VAL A 308 12.91 -35.05 -12.44
C VAL A 308 13.81 -36.27 -12.63
N GLY A 309 13.22 -37.44 -12.87
CA GLY A 309 13.96 -38.68 -13.18
C GLY A 309 13.63 -39.92 -12.35
N ASN A 310 12.70 -39.87 -11.38
CA ASN A 310 12.24 -41.07 -10.67
C ASN A 310 10.91 -41.59 -11.22
N SER A 311 10.98 -42.77 -11.84
CA SER A 311 9.92 -43.46 -12.57
C SER A 311 8.59 -43.58 -11.80
N GLY A 312 7.55 -42.90 -12.28
CA GLY A 312 6.14 -43.23 -12.00
C GLY A 312 5.29 -42.22 -11.22
N LYS A 313 5.82 -41.06 -10.83
CA LYS A 313 5.04 -39.95 -10.24
C LYS A 313 4.88 -38.81 -11.26
N GLU A 314 3.77 -38.06 -11.18
CA GLU A 314 3.57 -36.84 -11.97
C GLU A 314 4.78 -35.90 -11.77
N GLU A 315 5.30 -35.30 -12.85
CA GLU A 315 6.52 -34.46 -12.82
C GLU A 315 6.36 -33.19 -11.96
N ASP A 316 5.12 -32.84 -11.59
CA ASP A 316 4.77 -31.72 -10.70
C ASP A 316 4.54 -32.15 -9.24
N GLY A 317 4.75 -33.44 -8.90
CA GLY A 317 4.55 -33.94 -7.55
C GLY A 317 3.09 -33.90 -7.06
N GLY A 318 2.11 -33.80 -7.97
CA GLY A 318 0.68 -33.69 -7.67
C GLY A 318 0.20 -32.25 -7.49
N ALA A 319 1.07 -31.24 -7.65
CA ALA A 319 0.77 -29.84 -7.37
C ALA A 319 -0.48 -29.33 -8.10
N ARG A 320 -0.74 -29.78 -9.33
CA ARG A 320 -1.95 -29.40 -10.08
C ARG A 320 -3.24 -29.82 -9.37
N ASN A 321 -3.29 -31.02 -8.81
CA ASN A 321 -4.48 -31.52 -8.11
C ASN A 321 -4.71 -30.71 -6.82
N ASP A 322 -3.63 -30.35 -6.14
CA ASP A 322 -3.70 -29.50 -4.95
C ASP A 322 -4.14 -28.07 -5.27
N LEU A 323 -3.72 -27.50 -6.41
CA LEU A 323 -4.22 -26.21 -6.89
C LEU A 323 -5.73 -26.24 -7.11
N ILE A 324 -6.23 -27.28 -7.80
CA ILE A 324 -7.67 -27.46 -8.06
C ILE A 324 -8.43 -27.61 -6.74
N GLN A 325 -7.91 -28.41 -5.80
CA GLN A 325 -8.53 -28.60 -4.50
C GLN A 325 -8.53 -27.30 -3.68
N PHE A 326 -7.41 -26.58 -3.66
CA PHE A 326 -7.29 -25.30 -2.96
C PHE A 326 -8.28 -24.27 -3.50
N TRP A 327 -8.37 -24.16 -4.84
CA TRP A 327 -9.39 -23.37 -5.51
C TRP A 327 -10.77 -23.77 -4.99
N GLN A 328 -11.13 -25.06 -5.10
CA GLN A 328 -12.43 -25.61 -4.70
C GLN A 328 -12.86 -25.27 -3.28
N GLU A 329 -11.91 -25.28 -2.35
CA GLU A 329 -12.17 -25.03 -0.94
C GLU A 329 -12.22 -23.54 -0.59
N LYS A 330 -11.37 -22.71 -1.22
CA LYS A 330 -11.09 -21.34 -0.76
C LYS A 330 -11.70 -20.24 -1.62
N TYR A 331 -11.82 -20.46 -2.94
CA TYR A 331 -12.28 -19.46 -3.91
C TYR A 331 -13.79 -19.59 -4.10
N THR A 332 -14.56 -19.07 -3.14
CA THR A 332 -16.03 -19.12 -3.11
C THR A 332 -16.61 -17.75 -2.82
N GLY A 333 -17.83 -17.45 -3.28
CA GLY A 333 -18.41 -16.11 -3.15
C GLY A 333 -18.41 -15.57 -1.72
N SER A 334 -18.71 -16.40 -0.72
CA SER A 334 -18.72 -15.99 0.70
C SER A 334 -17.33 -15.71 1.30
N ASN A 335 -16.25 -16.11 0.62
CA ASN A 335 -14.87 -15.85 1.05
C ASN A 335 -14.21 -14.73 0.24
N MET A 336 -14.95 -14.10 -0.67
CA MET A 336 -14.46 -13.08 -1.58
C MET A 336 -15.24 -11.78 -1.44
N LYS A 337 -14.59 -10.67 -1.80
CA LYS A 337 -15.19 -9.34 -1.94
C LYS A 337 -14.78 -8.77 -3.28
N LEU A 338 -15.72 -8.14 -3.99
CA LEU A 338 -15.48 -7.54 -5.30
C LEU A 338 -15.71 -6.03 -5.23
N CYS A 339 -14.78 -5.25 -5.76
CA CYS A 339 -14.99 -3.83 -6.03
C CYS A 339 -14.97 -3.60 -7.55
N VAL A 340 -15.93 -2.84 -8.08
CA VAL A 340 -15.97 -2.43 -9.50
C VAL A 340 -16.10 -0.91 -9.57
N TYR A 341 -15.20 -0.29 -10.32
CA TYR A 341 -15.07 1.14 -10.53
C TYR A 341 -15.21 1.44 -12.02
N GLY A 342 -16.17 2.28 -12.42
CA GLY A 342 -16.37 2.60 -13.82
C GLY A 342 -17.12 3.90 -14.06
N LYS A 343 -17.20 4.30 -15.33
CA LYS A 343 -17.87 5.54 -15.76
C LYS A 343 -19.39 5.41 -15.76
N ALA A 344 -19.89 4.21 -16.09
CA ALA A 344 -21.31 3.90 -16.16
C ALA A 344 -22.05 4.06 -14.82
N SER A 345 -23.38 4.14 -14.89
CA SER A 345 -24.24 4.25 -13.71
C SER A 345 -24.18 3.00 -12.82
N LEU A 346 -24.58 3.16 -11.57
CA LEU A 346 -24.65 2.06 -10.61
C LEU A 346 -25.56 0.91 -11.07
N ASP A 347 -26.62 1.20 -11.85
CA ASP A 347 -27.55 0.19 -12.35
C ASP A 347 -26.92 -0.65 -13.46
N GLU A 348 -26.16 -0.02 -14.35
CA GLU A 348 -25.46 -0.70 -15.44
C GLU A 348 -24.29 -1.53 -14.93
N LEU A 349 -23.48 -0.96 -14.01
CA LEU A 349 -22.40 -1.69 -13.35
C LEU A 349 -22.95 -2.93 -12.62
N GLN A 350 -24.07 -2.78 -11.91
CA GLN A 350 -24.75 -3.91 -11.26
C GLN A 350 -25.15 -4.98 -12.27
N LYS A 351 -25.76 -4.60 -13.39
CA LYS A 351 -26.20 -5.52 -14.44
C LYS A 351 -25.04 -6.32 -15.03
N VAL A 352 -23.90 -5.67 -15.32
CA VAL A 352 -22.70 -6.34 -15.85
C VAL A 352 -22.08 -7.27 -14.80
N VAL A 353 -22.04 -6.87 -13.53
CA VAL A 353 -21.58 -7.74 -12.44
C VAL A 353 -22.47 -8.97 -12.29
N GLU A 354 -23.79 -8.82 -12.33
CA GLU A 354 -24.72 -9.95 -12.29
C GLU A 354 -24.59 -10.90 -13.49
N GLN A 355 -24.14 -10.39 -14.65
CA GLN A 355 -23.89 -11.19 -15.86
C GLN A 355 -22.55 -11.92 -15.82
N THR A 356 -21.52 -11.32 -15.24
CA THR A 356 -20.14 -11.84 -15.26
C THR A 356 -19.81 -12.67 -14.01
N PHE A 357 -20.18 -12.22 -12.82
CA PHE A 357 -19.91 -12.89 -11.53
C PHE A 357 -21.09 -13.70 -10.99
N GLY A 358 -22.21 -13.75 -11.70
CA GLY A 358 -23.41 -14.49 -11.28
C GLY A 358 -23.21 -16.00 -11.12
N ASP A 359 -22.26 -16.59 -11.86
CA ASP A 359 -21.95 -18.02 -11.83
C ASP A 359 -20.84 -18.38 -10.82
N VAL A 360 -20.35 -17.41 -10.03
CA VAL A 360 -19.45 -17.69 -8.91
C VAL A 360 -20.13 -18.63 -7.94
N ARG A 361 -19.46 -19.71 -7.58
CA ARG A 361 -20.04 -20.72 -6.69
C ARG A 361 -20.31 -20.16 -5.28
N PRO A 362 -21.38 -20.62 -4.62
CA PRO A 362 -21.57 -20.38 -3.19
C PRO A 362 -20.45 -21.03 -2.37
N GLY A 363 -20.22 -20.47 -1.19
CA GLY A 363 -19.34 -21.09 -0.20
C GLY A 363 -19.88 -22.41 0.33
N LEU A 364 -18.97 -23.23 0.85
CA LEU A 364 -19.37 -24.34 1.72
C LEU A 364 -20.06 -23.77 2.97
N PRO A 365 -21.08 -24.43 3.53
CA PRO A 365 -21.72 -23.98 4.76
C PRO A 365 -20.65 -23.77 5.83
N LYS A 366 -20.51 -22.54 6.35
CA LYS A 366 -19.60 -22.27 7.47
C LYS A 366 -19.98 -23.23 8.61
N SER A 367 -19.06 -24.11 9.02
CA SER A 367 -19.23 -24.89 10.26
C SER A 367 -19.51 -23.87 11.36
N THR A 368 -20.66 -23.95 12.00
CA THR A 368 -21.05 -23.06 13.09
C THR A 368 -20.13 -23.33 14.27
N SER A 369 -18.95 -22.69 14.27
CA SER A 369 -18.17 -22.52 15.48
C SER A 369 -19.04 -21.74 16.46
N PRO A 370 -19.18 -22.21 17.71
CA PRO A 370 -20.08 -21.59 18.67
C PRO A 370 -19.69 -20.14 18.87
N THR A 371 -20.63 -19.23 18.63
CA THR A 371 -20.55 -17.85 19.11
C THR A 371 -20.26 -17.91 20.61
N PRO A 372 -19.19 -17.27 21.12
CA PRO A 372 -18.95 -17.24 22.54
C PRO A 372 -20.17 -16.59 23.22
N SER A 373 -20.85 -17.33 24.08
CA SER A 373 -21.94 -16.80 24.87
C SER A 373 -21.39 -15.73 25.81
N SER A 374 -21.68 -14.47 25.54
CA SER A 374 -21.44 -13.35 26.46
C SER A 374 -22.33 -13.53 27.69
N SER A 375 -21.74 -13.99 28.80
CA SER A 375 -22.23 -13.72 30.16
C SER A 375 -21.20 -14.17 31.22
N SER A 376 -20.17 -13.36 31.44
CA SER A 376 -19.44 -13.38 32.72
C SER A 376 -18.81 -12.02 32.98
N SER A 377 -19.20 -11.40 34.10
CA SER A 377 -18.79 -10.07 34.55
C SER A 377 -17.35 -9.98 35.08
N ASN A 378 -16.41 -10.70 34.44
CA ASN A 378 -14.97 -10.70 34.74
C ASN A 378 -14.19 -11.14 33.47
N LYS A 379 -14.41 -10.48 32.33
CA LYS A 379 -13.62 -10.73 31.11
C LYS A 379 -12.22 -10.14 31.33
N GLN A 380 -11.19 -10.98 31.30
CA GLN A 380 -9.82 -10.51 31.23
C GLN A 380 -9.62 -9.82 29.87
N LEU A 381 -9.26 -8.53 29.86
CA LEU A 381 -8.94 -7.80 28.63
C LEU A 381 -7.69 -8.43 28.01
N PHE A 382 -7.87 -8.94 26.78
CA PHE A 382 -6.87 -9.65 25.98
C PHE A 382 -6.37 -10.96 26.61
N THR A 383 -6.48 -12.07 25.88
CA THR A 383 -5.83 -13.32 26.25
C THR A 383 -4.63 -13.56 25.33
N THR A 384 -3.58 -14.22 25.83
CA THR A 384 -2.47 -14.73 24.99
C THR A 384 -2.82 -16.08 24.37
N GLU A 385 -4.03 -16.59 24.59
CA GLU A 385 -4.49 -17.86 24.06
C GLU A 385 -5.10 -17.61 22.69
N SER A 386 -4.55 -18.23 21.67
CA SER A 386 -5.21 -18.28 20.37
C SER A 386 -6.47 -19.11 20.55
N THR A 387 -7.59 -18.63 20.04
CA THR A 387 -8.81 -19.43 19.85
C THR A 387 -8.91 -19.96 18.41
N LYS A 388 -7.99 -19.53 17.55
CA LYS A 388 -7.84 -19.95 16.16
C LYS A 388 -6.77 -21.05 16.08
N TYR A 389 -6.70 -21.74 14.95
CA TYR A 389 -5.63 -22.72 14.64
C TYR A 389 -5.33 -23.76 15.74
N ASN A 390 -6.36 -24.41 16.29
CA ASN A 390 -6.24 -25.44 17.36
C ASN A 390 -5.56 -24.93 18.65
N ASN A 391 -5.80 -23.67 19.01
CA ASN A 391 -5.22 -22.98 20.16
C ASN A 391 -3.69 -22.91 20.14
N ALA A 392 -3.09 -22.99 18.95
CA ALA A 392 -1.66 -22.82 18.79
C ALA A 392 -1.30 -21.33 18.83
N VAL A 393 -0.85 -20.82 19.97
CA VAL A 393 -0.36 -19.44 20.09
C VAL A 393 0.87 -19.24 19.20
N ALA A 394 0.87 -18.22 18.33
CA ALA A 394 1.99 -17.93 17.44
C ALA A 394 3.30 -17.63 18.20
N PHE A 395 3.23 -16.82 19.25
CA PHE A 395 4.37 -16.44 20.09
C PHE A 395 4.15 -16.84 21.55
N PRO A 396 4.35 -18.12 21.91
CA PRO A 396 4.28 -18.55 23.31
C PRO A 396 5.41 -17.88 24.12
N PRO A 397 5.32 -17.84 25.47
CA PRO A 397 6.38 -17.27 26.31
C PRO A 397 7.77 -17.84 26.06
N SER A 398 7.87 -19.09 25.58
CA SER A 398 9.14 -19.73 25.19
C SER A 398 9.80 -19.15 23.92
N SER A 399 9.03 -18.45 23.09
CA SER A 399 9.49 -17.76 21.87
C SER A 399 9.77 -16.28 22.10
N LEU A 400 9.47 -15.75 23.29
CA LEU A 400 9.65 -14.36 23.68
C LEU A 400 10.75 -14.24 24.75
N SER A 401 11.02 -13.01 25.18
CA SER A 401 12.12 -12.65 26.08
C SER A 401 13.47 -13.10 25.54
N LYS A 402 13.70 -12.80 24.26
CA LYS A 402 14.87 -13.24 23.50
C LYS A 402 15.51 -12.11 22.71
N ILE A 403 16.82 -12.23 22.51
CA ILE A 403 17.60 -11.43 21.58
C ILE A 403 18.11 -12.35 20.47
N GLN A 404 17.86 -11.96 19.23
CA GLN A 404 18.38 -12.57 18.02
C GLN A 404 19.38 -11.62 17.39
N GLU A 405 20.62 -12.06 17.22
CA GLU A 405 21.63 -11.30 16.49
C GLU A 405 21.80 -11.91 15.10
N VAL A 406 21.67 -11.08 14.07
CA VAL A 406 21.61 -11.49 12.66
C VAL A 406 22.76 -10.83 11.90
N ILE A 407 23.44 -11.59 11.05
CA ILE A 407 24.41 -11.05 10.09
C ILE A 407 23.65 -10.70 8.80
N PRO A 408 23.46 -9.40 8.51
CA PRO A 408 22.81 -8.97 7.28
C PRO A 408 23.75 -9.13 6.06
N VAL A 409 23.17 -9.16 4.87
CA VAL A 409 23.88 -9.14 3.58
C VAL A 409 24.37 -7.73 3.26
N ALA A 410 23.48 -6.74 3.37
CA ALA A 410 23.85 -5.33 3.22
C ALA A 410 24.50 -4.80 4.51
N GLU A 411 25.35 -3.78 4.40
CA GLU A 411 25.90 -3.14 5.60
C GLU A 411 24.77 -2.41 6.33
N GLN A 412 24.31 -2.94 7.47
CA GLN A 412 23.29 -2.33 8.31
C GLN A 412 23.50 -2.65 9.80
N ARG A 413 23.04 -1.71 10.63
CA ARG A 413 23.10 -1.80 12.10
C ARG A 413 21.74 -1.36 12.60
N THR A 414 20.93 -2.29 13.08
CA THR A 414 19.54 -1.99 13.50
C THR A 414 19.18 -2.77 14.75
N ILE A 415 18.25 -2.22 15.54
CA ILE A 415 17.56 -2.92 16.64
C ILE A 415 16.07 -2.89 16.28
N LYS A 416 15.44 -4.05 16.22
CA LYS A 416 14.00 -4.21 16.04
C LYS A 416 13.43 -4.89 17.27
N ILE A 417 12.49 -4.25 17.95
CA ILE A 417 11.85 -4.78 19.15
C ILE A 417 10.41 -5.06 18.81
N LEU A 418 10.02 -6.34 18.83
CA LEU A 418 8.66 -6.79 18.54
C LEU A 418 7.96 -7.19 19.83
N PHE A 419 6.78 -6.66 20.07
CA PHE A 419 5.90 -7.00 21.19
C PHE A 419 4.67 -7.73 20.68
N ALA A 420 4.37 -8.90 21.24
CA ALA A 420 3.13 -9.62 20.90
C ALA A 420 1.92 -8.89 21.49
N THR A 421 1.04 -8.40 20.62
CA THR A 421 -0.16 -7.64 20.96
C THR A 421 -1.42 -8.29 20.36
N PRO A 422 -2.62 -7.96 20.87
CA PRO A 422 -3.87 -8.38 20.23
C PRO A 422 -3.96 -7.88 18.78
N PRO A 423 -4.70 -8.59 17.90
CA PRO A 423 -4.91 -8.20 16.51
C PRO A 423 -5.62 -6.85 16.43
N LEU A 424 -5.33 -6.01 15.41
CA LEU A 424 -5.85 -4.64 15.34
C LEU A 424 -7.37 -4.55 15.16
N ASP A 425 -7.98 -5.62 14.67
CA ASP A 425 -9.42 -5.79 14.49
C ASP A 425 -10.12 -6.42 15.71
N ASP A 426 -9.43 -6.63 16.83
CA ASP A 426 -10.03 -7.13 18.09
C ASP A 426 -11.17 -6.20 18.53
N GLU A 427 -12.32 -6.79 18.86
CA GLU A 427 -13.56 -6.07 19.23
C GLU A 427 -13.36 -5.10 20.40
N ASP A 428 -12.43 -5.38 21.31
CA ASP A 428 -12.14 -4.52 22.47
C ASP A 428 -11.24 -3.32 22.10
N ILE A 429 -10.56 -3.32 20.93
CA ILE A 429 -9.60 -2.25 20.53
C ILE A 429 -9.95 -1.52 19.23
N VAL A 430 -10.69 -2.15 18.31
CA VAL A 430 -10.91 -1.63 16.95
C VAL A 430 -11.59 -0.26 16.95
N ASP A 431 -12.40 0.03 17.97
CA ASP A 431 -13.14 1.28 18.13
C ASP A 431 -12.28 2.38 18.78
N SER A 432 -11.71 2.13 19.97
CA SER A 432 -10.92 3.13 20.74
C SER A 432 -9.46 3.28 20.30
N ARG A 433 -8.93 2.31 19.54
CA ARG A 433 -7.61 2.31 18.88
C ARG A 433 -6.46 2.83 19.74
N PRO A 434 -6.23 2.25 20.93
CA PRO A 434 -5.19 2.71 21.85
C PRO A 434 -3.79 2.72 21.23
N TYR A 435 -3.53 1.82 20.29
CA TYR A 435 -2.25 1.71 19.59
C TYR A 435 -1.86 2.99 18.84
N ARG A 436 -2.80 3.84 18.41
CA ARG A 436 -2.51 5.10 17.70
C ARG A 436 -1.78 6.09 18.60
N VAL A 437 -2.33 6.37 19.78
CA VAL A 437 -1.70 7.24 20.79
C VAL A 437 -0.35 6.65 21.22
N LEU A 438 -0.29 5.34 21.46
CA LEU A 438 0.93 4.69 21.90
C LEU A 438 2.02 4.74 20.84
N SER A 439 1.70 4.47 19.57
CA SER A 439 2.68 4.56 18.47
C SER A 439 3.16 5.99 18.28
N HIS A 440 2.25 6.96 18.33
CA HIS A 440 2.57 8.40 18.26
C HIS A 440 3.55 8.81 19.36
N LEU A 441 3.33 8.39 20.62
CA LEU A 441 4.24 8.71 21.72
C LEU A 441 5.56 7.93 21.66
N LEU A 442 5.52 6.64 21.32
CA LEU A 442 6.73 5.80 21.23
C LEU A 442 7.67 6.29 20.12
N GLY A 443 7.10 6.76 19.00
CA GLY A 443 7.80 7.23 17.82
C GLY A 443 7.94 8.75 17.71
N HIS A 444 7.59 9.51 18.75
CA HIS A 444 7.63 10.97 18.70
C HIS A 444 9.08 11.47 18.50
N GLU A 445 9.26 12.54 17.72
CA GLU A 445 10.60 13.02 17.34
C GLU A 445 10.94 14.43 17.83
N SER A 446 10.00 15.09 18.51
CA SER A 446 10.22 16.40 19.13
C SER A 446 11.18 16.38 20.32
N VAL A 447 11.59 17.56 20.78
CA VAL A 447 12.51 17.75 21.91
C VAL A 447 12.01 17.04 23.16
N GLY A 448 12.89 16.26 23.80
CA GLY A 448 12.59 15.48 25.01
C GLY A 448 12.08 14.06 24.72
N SER A 449 11.75 13.73 23.47
CA SER A 449 11.43 12.35 23.07
C SER A 449 12.64 11.41 23.13
N LEU A 450 12.37 10.10 23.07
CA LEU A 450 13.40 9.08 22.95
C LEU A 450 14.21 9.22 21.65
N HIS A 451 13.54 9.51 20.53
CA HIS A 451 14.21 9.75 19.26
C HIS A 451 15.17 10.93 19.39
N TYR A 452 14.70 12.08 19.88
CA TYR A 452 15.52 13.28 20.03
C TYR A 452 16.76 13.03 20.90
N LEU A 453 16.59 12.38 22.05
CA LEU A 453 17.71 12.06 22.94
C LEU A 453 18.77 11.18 22.23
N LEU A 454 18.33 10.09 21.59
CA LEU A 454 19.24 9.12 20.97
C LEU A 454 19.87 9.63 19.67
N CYS A 455 19.10 10.38 18.88
CA CYS A 455 19.48 10.87 17.56
C CYS A 455 20.26 12.18 17.64
N GLU A 456 19.67 13.19 18.30
CA GLU A 456 20.13 14.57 18.28
C GLU A 456 21.17 14.86 19.37
N GLU A 457 20.92 14.43 20.61
CA GLU A 457 21.84 14.71 21.72
C GLU A 457 23.04 13.77 21.75
N GLU A 458 22.82 12.47 21.51
CA GLU A 458 23.87 11.46 21.70
C GLU A 458 24.47 10.87 20.41
N GLY A 459 23.82 11.06 19.26
CA GLY A 459 24.28 10.55 17.96
C GLY A 459 24.42 9.03 17.92
N LEU A 460 23.56 8.30 18.64
CA LEU A 460 23.56 6.85 18.73
C LEU A 460 22.71 6.19 17.65
N ILE A 461 21.64 6.87 17.21
CA ILE A 461 20.76 6.37 16.16
C ILE A 461 20.74 7.33 14.97
N ASN A 462 20.35 6.78 13.82
CA ASN A 462 20.00 7.53 12.64
C ASN A 462 18.52 7.88 12.60
N ASP A 463 17.68 6.97 13.10
CA ASP A 463 16.23 7.03 12.96
C ASP A 463 15.58 6.08 13.98
N LEU A 464 14.33 6.37 14.37
CA LEU A 464 13.47 5.54 15.21
C LEU A 464 12.05 5.57 14.62
N THR A 465 11.52 4.39 14.29
CA THR A 465 10.15 4.24 13.83
C THR A 465 9.36 3.29 14.72
N THR A 466 8.05 3.49 14.77
CA THR A 466 7.12 2.64 15.54
C THR A 466 5.90 2.32 14.69
N GLY A 467 5.27 1.20 14.99
CA GLY A 467 4.06 0.80 14.30
C GLY A 467 3.70 -0.65 14.56
N VAL A 468 2.96 -1.24 13.64
CA VAL A 468 2.62 -2.66 13.68
C VAL A 468 3.44 -3.39 12.63
N GLY A 469 4.33 -4.25 13.12
CA GLY A 469 5.30 -5.08 12.43
C GLY A 469 4.68 -6.24 11.63
N VAL A 470 3.63 -6.85 12.16
CA VAL A 470 2.84 -7.94 11.57
C VAL A 470 1.45 -7.79 12.13
N ASP A 471 0.42 -7.90 11.31
CA ASP A 471 -0.96 -7.97 11.77
C ASP A 471 -1.66 -9.15 11.10
N THR A 472 -2.39 -9.92 11.88
CA THR A 472 -3.14 -11.10 11.44
C THR A 472 -4.43 -11.14 12.25
N SER A 473 -5.39 -11.94 11.82
CA SER A 473 -6.63 -12.13 12.55
C SER A 473 -6.47 -12.82 13.92
N ASP A 474 -5.29 -13.35 14.26
CA ASP A 474 -5.00 -14.03 15.54
C ASP A 474 -4.12 -13.20 16.49
N PHE A 475 -3.16 -12.44 15.95
CA PHE A 475 -2.23 -11.62 16.73
C PHE A 475 -1.63 -10.49 15.86
N SER A 476 -1.11 -9.46 16.53
CA SER A 476 -0.16 -8.51 15.93
C SER A 476 1.19 -8.52 16.63
N LEU A 477 2.19 -7.97 15.96
CA LEU A 477 3.50 -7.64 16.55
C LEU A 477 3.71 -6.14 16.47
N SER A 478 3.52 -5.43 17.57
CA SER A 478 3.87 -3.99 17.65
C SER A 478 5.40 -3.82 17.64
N SER A 479 5.93 -2.90 16.84
CA SER A 479 7.36 -2.72 16.64
C SER A 479 7.90 -1.37 17.12
N ILE A 480 9.14 -1.40 17.61
CA ILE A 480 10.03 -0.24 17.75
C ILE A 480 11.31 -0.58 16.99
N ASP A 481 11.58 0.13 15.90
CA ASP A 481 12.68 -0.12 14.99
C ASP A 481 13.67 1.05 15.05
N LEU A 482 14.93 0.78 15.37
CA LEU A 482 16.01 1.78 15.49
C LEU A 482 17.11 1.49 14.47
N SER A 483 17.47 2.48 13.67
CA SER A 483 18.66 2.45 12.81
C SER A 483 19.85 3.01 13.59
N LEU A 484 20.95 2.27 13.73
CA LEU A 484 22.05 2.64 14.62
C LEU A 484 23.22 3.28 13.88
N THR A 485 23.95 4.15 14.58
CA THR A 485 25.33 4.51 14.20
C THR A 485 26.31 3.43 14.67
N PRO A 486 27.57 3.41 14.19
CA PRO A 486 28.60 2.51 14.75
C PRO A 486 28.78 2.68 16.27
N LYS A 487 28.69 3.93 16.76
CA LYS A 487 28.70 4.24 18.20
C LYS A 487 27.46 3.70 18.91
N GLY A 488 26.29 3.79 18.27
CA GLY A 488 25.05 3.23 18.78
C GLY A 488 25.10 1.72 19.00
N LEU A 489 25.67 0.98 18.04
CA LEU A 489 25.85 -0.46 18.17
C LEU A 489 26.71 -0.85 19.38
N GLN A 490 27.80 -0.12 19.63
CA GLN A 490 28.65 -0.32 20.82
C GLN A 490 27.92 -0.01 22.13
N LYS A 491 26.87 0.83 22.08
CA LYS A 491 26.04 1.22 23.23
C LYS A 491 24.64 0.61 23.19
N ARG A 492 24.42 -0.48 22.45
CA ARG A 492 23.08 -1.04 22.24
C ARG A 492 22.34 -1.39 23.54
N ASP A 493 23.04 -1.89 24.56
CA ASP A 493 22.41 -2.24 25.84
C ASP A 493 21.94 -1.00 26.62
N TYR A 494 22.64 0.12 26.43
CA TYR A 494 22.23 1.43 26.97
C TYR A 494 21.01 1.96 26.22
N ILE A 495 20.98 1.85 24.88
CA ILE A 495 19.82 2.20 24.05
C ILE A 495 18.58 1.39 24.46
N LEU A 496 18.72 0.07 24.60
CA LEU A 496 17.63 -0.81 25.05
C LEU A 496 17.12 -0.41 26.44
N SER A 497 18.01 -0.03 27.36
CA SER A 497 17.58 0.51 28.65
C SER A 497 16.73 1.77 28.49
N LEU A 498 17.17 2.75 27.69
CA LEU A 498 16.40 3.97 27.46
C LEU A 498 15.03 3.70 26.80
N VAL A 499 14.93 2.73 25.88
CA VAL A 499 13.64 2.31 25.31
C VAL A 499 12.68 1.85 26.41
N PHE A 500 13.12 0.99 27.33
CA PHE A 500 12.26 0.53 28.43
C PHE A 500 11.99 1.61 29.47
N GLN A 501 12.90 2.57 29.68
CA GLN A 501 12.62 3.76 30.48
C GLN A 501 11.52 4.61 29.85
N TRP A 502 11.55 4.80 28.52
CA TRP A 502 10.55 5.54 27.76
C TRP A 502 9.16 4.89 27.84
N ILE A 503 9.09 3.56 27.61
CA ILE A 503 7.84 2.79 27.77
C ILE A 503 7.27 2.96 29.18
N ARG A 504 8.11 2.92 30.22
CA ARG A 504 7.64 3.11 31.61
C ARG A 504 7.21 4.55 31.90
N LEU A 505 7.84 5.55 31.30
CA LEU A 505 7.38 6.94 31.41
C LEU A 505 5.94 7.05 30.87
N ILE A 506 5.70 6.53 29.66
CA ILE A 506 4.36 6.51 29.05
C ILE A 506 3.36 5.75 29.95
N LYS A 507 3.73 4.56 30.46
CA LYS A 507 2.90 3.78 31.41
C LYS A 507 2.53 4.55 32.68
N THR A 508 3.50 5.27 33.22
CA THR A 508 3.30 6.06 34.45
C THR A 508 2.34 7.21 34.17
N SER A 509 2.54 7.93 33.06
CA SER A 509 1.67 9.04 32.64
C SER A 509 0.24 8.59 32.34
N LEU A 510 0.06 7.40 31.75
CA LEU A 510 -1.27 6.81 31.54
C LEU A 510 -2.01 6.59 32.87
N SER A 511 -1.29 6.22 33.92
CA SER A 511 -1.85 5.97 35.26
C SER A 511 -2.07 7.24 36.07
N SER A 512 -1.22 8.27 35.89
CA SER A 512 -1.26 9.50 36.68
C SER A 512 -2.01 10.67 36.03
N SER A 513 -2.22 10.62 34.71
CA SER A 513 -2.68 11.75 33.91
C SER A 513 -3.57 11.28 32.75
N SER A 514 -4.67 10.58 33.08
CA SER A 514 -5.63 10.07 32.08
C SER A 514 -6.14 11.15 31.13
N ASP A 515 -6.31 12.39 31.61
CA ASP A 515 -6.77 13.52 30.80
C ASP A 515 -5.81 13.87 29.66
N LEU A 516 -4.50 13.70 29.84
CA LEU A 516 -3.51 13.98 28.80
C LEU A 516 -3.56 12.93 27.69
N MET A 517 -3.78 11.66 28.05
CA MET A 517 -3.90 10.57 27.06
C MET A 517 -5.18 10.69 26.24
N ALA A 518 -6.27 11.13 26.88
CA ALA A 518 -7.49 11.51 26.17
C ALA A 518 -7.26 12.70 25.23
N GLN A 519 -6.49 13.71 25.64
CA GLN A 519 -6.15 14.85 24.77
C GLN A 519 -5.34 14.43 23.53
N TYR A 520 -4.33 13.55 23.67
CA TYR A 520 -3.64 13.01 22.48
C TYR A 520 -4.56 12.17 21.61
N HIS A 521 -5.48 11.41 22.21
CA HIS A 521 -6.48 10.66 21.46
C HIS A 521 -7.35 11.60 20.63
N ASP A 522 -7.91 12.64 21.24
CA ASP A 522 -8.77 13.63 20.57
C ASP A 522 -8.00 14.39 19.48
N GLU A 523 -6.73 14.71 19.73
CA GLU A 523 -5.82 15.30 18.76
C GLU A 523 -5.69 14.44 17.50
N LEU A 524 -5.36 13.15 17.68
CA LEU A 524 -5.20 12.20 16.56
C LEU A 524 -6.53 11.88 15.87
N CYS A 525 -7.65 11.86 16.60
CA CYS A 525 -8.99 11.75 16.02
C CYS A 525 -9.28 12.93 15.09
N ARG A 526 -9.05 14.16 15.56
CA ARG A 526 -9.25 15.37 14.75
C ARG A 526 -8.36 15.35 13.49
N ILE A 527 -7.10 14.94 13.60
CA ILE A 527 -6.21 14.82 12.44
C ILE A 527 -6.73 13.77 11.46
N SER A 528 -7.14 12.60 11.96
CA SER A 528 -7.68 11.49 11.16
C SER A 528 -8.97 11.88 10.42
N GLU A 529 -9.92 12.52 11.11
CA GLU A 529 -11.16 13.04 10.54
C GLU A 529 -10.89 14.11 9.50
N MET A 530 -10.05 15.09 9.81
CA MET A 530 -9.64 16.14 8.88
C MET A 530 -9.00 15.56 7.60
N ASN A 531 -8.10 14.60 7.75
CA ASN A 531 -7.45 13.93 6.61
C ASN A 531 -8.45 13.19 5.75
N PHE A 532 -9.47 12.55 6.34
CA PHE A 532 -10.54 11.89 5.60
C PHE A 532 -11.47 12.89 4.91
N MET A 533 -11.93 13.92 5.61
CA MET A 533 -12.86 14.91 5.07
C MET A 533 -12.30 15.63 3.84
N TYR A 534 -11.00 15.88 3.81
CA TYR A 534 -10.28 16.52 2.70
C TYR A 534 -9.40 15.54 1.91
N ARG A 535 -9.73 14.24 1.94
CA ARG A 535 -9.03 13.22 1.16
C ARG A 535 -9.36 13.41 -0.32
N GLU A 536 -8.30 13.55 -1.12
CA GLU A 536 -8.38 13.60 -2.59
C GLU A 536 -8.63 12.19 -3.14
N ASN A 537 -9.19 12.11 -4.36
CA ASN A 537 -9.36 10.83 -5.05
C ASN A 537 -7.97 10.25 -5.38
N SER A 538 -7.82 8.95 -5.15
CA SER A 538 -6.61 8.18 -5.48
C SER A 538 -6.77 7.50 -6.85
N ASP A 539 -5.71 6.84 -7.33
CA ASP A 539 -5.78 5.99 -8.51
C ASP A 539 -6.94 4.98 -8.39
N PRO A 540 -7.83 4.86 -9.39
CA PRO A 540 -8.98 3.95 -9.34
C PRO A 540 -8.61 2.49 -9.07
N THR A 541 -7.45 2.03 -9.57
CA THR A 541 -6.99 0.65 -9.43
C THR A 541 -6.55 0.35 -8.01
N GLU A 542 -5.71 1.21 -7.45
CA GLU A 542 -5.28 1.10 -6.04
C GLU A 542 -6.48 1.22 -5.10
N TYR A 543 -7.44 2.10 -5.43
CA TYR A 543 -8.65 2.28 -4.65
C TYR A 543 -9.54 1.04 -4.67
N ALA A 544 -9.80 0.46 -5.86
CA ALA A 544 -10.59 -0.76 -5.98
C ALA A 544 -9.94 -1.93 -5.22
N SER A 545 -8.63 -2.11 -5.37
CA SER A 545 -7.85 -3.14 -4.66
C SER A 545 -7.95 -2.98 -3.14
N SER A 546 -7.70 -1.77 -2.63
CA SER A 546 -7.73 -1.47 -1.19
C SER A 546 -9.12 -1.61 -0.58
N VAL A 547 -10.16 -1.18 -1.31
CA VAL A 547 -11.54 -1.26 -0.82
C VAL A 547 -12.05 -2.69 -0.80
N ALA A 548 -11.70 -3.52 -1.79
CA ALA A 548 -12.05 -4.94 -1.79
C ALA A 548 -11.51 -5.66 -0.53
N GLU A 549 -10.30 -5.33 -0.08
CA GLU A 549 -9.74 -5.81 1.18
C GLU A 549 -10.53 -5.29 2.40
N LEU A 550 -10.74 -3.97 2.49
CA LEU A 550 -11.46 -3.32 3.61
C LEU A 550 -12.90 -3.80 3.78
N MET A 551 -13.56 -4.25 2.70
CA MET A 551 -14.91 -4.82 2.77
C MET A 551 -14.99 -6.04 3.70
N HIS A 552 -13.91 -6.78 3.93
CA HIS A 552 -13.90 -7.85 4.94
C HIS A 552 -14.03 -7.31 6.37
N GLN A 553 -13.39 -6.19 6.69
CA GLN A 553 -13.47 -5.56 8.00
C GLN A 553 -14.88 -5.00 8.29
N PHE A 554 -15.55 -4.51 7.24
CA PHE A 554 -16.87 -3.88 7.33
C PHE A 554 -18.00 -4.75 6.76
N GLU A 555 -17.84 -6.08 6.75
CA GLU A 555 -18.80 -7.02 6.15
C GLU A 555 -20.24 -6.83 6.66
N LYS A 556 -20.38 -6.53 7.97
CA LYS A 556 -21.68 -6.32 8.64
C LYS A 556 -22.25 -4.91 8.45
N ASP A 557 -21.43 -3.95 8.06
CA ASP A 557 -21.82 -2.55 7.88
C ASP A 557 -21.06 -1.91 6.71
N PRO A 558 -21.43 -2.24 5.46
CA PRO A 558 -20.73 -1.78 4.26
C PRO A 558 -20.67 -0.25 4.15
N SER A 559 -21.61 0.47 4.78
CA SER A 559 -21.68 1.93 4.76
C SER A 559 -20.42 2.61 5.33
N ARG A 560 -19.69 1.89 6.19
CA ARG A 560 -18.45 2.35 6.82
C ARG A 560 -17.21 2.12 5.99
N VAL A 561 -17.26 1.41 4.86
CA VAL A 561 -16.05 1.03 4.11
C VAL A 561 -15.25 2.25 3.62
N LEU A 562 -15.92 3.36 3.28
CA LEU A 562 -15.25 4.56 2.73
C LEU A 562 -14.55 5.39 3.80
N CYS A 563 -15.22 5.61 4.94
CA CYS A 563 -14.65 6.32 6.09
C CYS A 563 -13.69 5.42 6.88
N GLY A 564 -13.93 4.11 6.86
CA GLY A 564 -13.08 3.07 7.43
C GLY A 564 -12.59 3.43 8.82
N ASN A 565 -11.26 3.54 8.92
CA ASN A 565 -10.58 3.86 10.17
C ASN A 565 -10.35 5.37 10.39
N ALA A 566 -11.00 6.25 9.63
CA ALA A 566 -10.94 7.69 9.87
C ALA A 566 -11.69 8.07 11.16
N LEU A 567 -12.89 7.52 11.33
CA LEU A 567 -13.71 7.68 12.52
C LEU A 567 -13.22 6.69 13.58
N THR A 568 -12.96 7.20 14.78
CA THR A 568 -12.49 6.44 15.94
C THR A 568 -13.46 6.71 17.08
N GLY A 569 -13.76 5.70 17.89
CA GLY A 569 -14.64 5.84 19.05
C GLY A 569 -13.96 6.60 20.20
N ASP A 570 -14.63 6.64 21.34
CA ASP A 570 -14.14 7.35 22.52
C ASP A 570 -12.87 6.70 23.11
N TYR A 571 -12.03 7.53 23.72
CA TYR A 571 -10.86 7.06 24.44
C TYR A 571 -11.25 6.10 25.58
N ASN A 572 -10.63 4.93 25.61
CA ASN A 572 -10.81 3.95 26.68
C ASN A 572 -9.48 3.68 27.41
N GLY A 573 -9.33 4.29 28.59
CA GLY A 573 -8.11 4.17 29.40
C GLY A 573 -7.82 2.77 29.93
N GLU A 574 -8.84 1.94 30.15
CA GLU A 574 -8.66 0.55 30.60
C GLU A 574 -8.09 -0.31 29.48
N VAL A 575 -8.65 -0.17 28.27
CA VAL A 575 -8.17 -0.82 27.04
C VAL A 575 -6.76 -0.35 26.70
N ALA A 576 -6.49 0.96 26.75
CA ALA A 576 -5.16 1.51 26.51
C ALA A 576 -4.12 0.98 27.48
N LYS A 577 -4.47 0.87 28.77
CA LYS A 577 -3.60 0.30 29.79
C LYS A 577 -3.33 -1.18 29.53
N ALA A 578 -4.38 -1.97 29.28
CA ALA A 578 -4.24 -3.39 29.01
C ALA A 578 -3.40 -3.67 27.74
N PHE A 579 -3.48 -2.81 26.72
CA PHE A 579 -2.65 -2.90 25.52
C PHE A 579 -1.20 -2.53 25.84
N LEU A 580 -0.96 -1.43 26.56
CA LEU A 580 0.38 -0.99 26.94
C LEU A 580 1.07 -1.96 27.92
N ASP A 581 0.31 -2.70 28.74
CA ASP A 581 0.83 -3.74 29.62
C ASP A 581 1.52 -4.88 28.85
N ARG A 582 1.29 -5.01 27.54
CA ARG A 582 2.02 -5.94 26.64
C ARG A 582 3.45 -5.48 26.34
N PHE A 583 3.78 -4.21 26.54
CA PHE A 583 5.12 -3.66 26.29
C PHE A 583 6.04 -3.90 27.48
N VAL A 584 6.52 -5.15 27.63
CA VAL A 584 7.40 -5.58 28.72
C VAL A 584 8.54 -6.47 28.20
N PRO A 585 9.70 -6.54 28.88
CA PRO A 585 10.83 -7.37 28.47
C PRO A 585 10.53 -8.87 28.27
N GLN A 586 9.53 -9.37 29.00
CA GLN A 586 9.11 -10.77 28.93
C GLN A 586 8.29 -11.07 27.67
N ASN A 587 7.66 -10.05 27.09
CA ASN A 587 6.74 -10.17 25.96
C ASN A 587 7.34 -9.60 24.67
N CYS A 588 8.68 -9.56 24.57
CA CYS A 588 9.36 -9.05 23.38
C CYS A 588 10.34 -10.05 22.75
N LEU A 589 10.50 -9.91 21.44
CA LEU A 589 11.59 -10.47 20.66
C LEU A 589 12.42 -9.31 20.09
N ILE A 590 13.71 -9.30 20.38
CA ILE A 590 14.62 -8.24 19.94
C ILE A 590 15.52 -8.80 18.84
N THR A 591 15.45 -8.26 17.63
CA THR A 591 16.33 -8.61 16.52
C THR A 591 17.37 -7.51 16.31
N ILE A 592 18.65 -7.86 16.33
CA ILE A 592 19.77 -6.94 16.16
C ILE A 592 20.51 -7.33 14.88
N HIS A 593 20.48 -6.47 13.87
CA HIS A 593 21.34 -6.66 12.70
C HIS A 593 22.70 -6.05 12.99
N ASN A 594 23.75 -6.85 12.83
CA ASN A 594 25.11 -6.46 13.14
C ASN A 594 26.07 -6.92 12.03
N SER A 595 26.33 -6.05 11.06
CA SER A 595 27.32 -6.33 10.01
C SER A 595 28.75 -6.54 10.54
N ASP A 596 29.08 -6.06 11.74
CA ASP A 596 30.42 -6.20 12.31
C ASP A 596 30.65 -7.61 12.89
N ALA A 597 29.57 -8.36 13.17
CA ALA A 597 29.63 -9.73 13.71
C ALA A 597 30.24 -10.76 12.73
N GLU A 598 30.26 -10.48 11.42
CA GLU A 598 30.89 -11.37 10.44
C GLU A 598 32.40 -11.51 10.71
N LYS A 599 33.07 -10.42 11.11
CA LYS A 599 34.49 -10.42 11.44
C LYS A 599 34.76 -11.21 12.73
N GLU A 600 33.87 -11.10 13.71
CA GLU A 600 33.93 -11.90 14.95
C GLU A 600 33.66 -13.40 14.73
N SER A 601 32.87 -13.76 13.70
CA SER A 601 32.65 -15.16 13.34
C SER A 601 33.88 -15.80 12.66
N GLN A 602 34.76 -14.99 12.08
CA GLN A 602 35.97 -15.42 11.38
C GLN A 602 37.25 -15.32 12.25
N GLU A 603 37.30 -14.41 13.22
CA GLU A 603 38.38 -14.29 14.21
C GLU A 603 37.91 -14.74 15.60
N LYS A 604 38.66 -15.66 16.22
CA LYS A 604 38.39 -16.30 17.52
C LYS A 604 38.48 -15.35 18.74
N TYR A 605 37.96 -14.12 18.66
CA TYR A 605 38.07 -13.10 19.69
C TYR A 605 36.85 -12.16 19.72
N CYS A 606 35.80 -12.53 20.48
CA CYS A 606 34.74 -11.59 20.90
C CYS A 606 35.14 -10.89 22.20
N VAL A 607 35.07 -9.55 22.21
CA VAL A 607 35.48 -8.69 23.35
C VAL A 607 34.31 -8.30 24.26
N ASP A 608 33.05 -8.65 23.95
CA ASP A 608 31.90 -8.30 24.80
C ASP A 608 31.29 -9.50 25.55
N THR A 609 30.93 -9.29 26.83
CA THR A 609 30.95 -10.34 27.87
C THR A 609 29.65 -11.10 28.14
N ASN A 610 28.56 -10.86 27.39
CA ASN A 610 27.28 -11.58 27.61
C ASN A 610 26.78 -12.41 26.40
N LEU A 611 27.49 -12.42 25.26
CA LEU A 611 27.05 -13.09 24.01
C LEU A 611 27.75 -14.42 23.70
N LYS A 612 28.62 -14.92 24.60
CA LYS A 612 29.66 -15.89 24.25
C LYS A 612 29.20 -17.33 23.99
N ASP A 613 27.99 -17.70 24.41
CA ASP A 613 27.62 -19.13 24.50
C ASP A 613 26.56 -19.59 23.47
N ALA A 614 25.96 -18.67 22.71
CA ALA A 614 24.98 -19.03 21.68
C ALA A 614 25.66 -19.37 20.35
N ALA A 615 25.47 -20.60 19.87
CA ALA A 615 26.00 -21.05 18.59
C ALA A 615 25.33 -20.32 17.42
N TRP A 616 26.14 -19.96 16.41
CA TRP A 616 25.63 -19.49 15.13
C TRP A 616 24.85 -20.60 14.42
N GLN A 617 23.69 -20.24 13.92
CA GLN A 617 22.74 -21.06 13.19
C GLN A 617 22.46 -20.44 11.82
N THR A 618 21.79 -21.19 10.96
CA THR A 618 21.41 -20.76 9.62
C THR A 618 19.94 -21.11 9.39
N GLU A 619 19.13 -20.08 9.12
CA GLU A 619 17.72 -20.26 8.75
C GLU A 619 17.63 -21.08 7.45
N LYS A 620 16.65 -21.99 7.39
CA LYS A 620 16.56 -23.05 6.38
C LYS A 620 16.41 -22.53 4.94
N TYR A 621 15.54 -21.55 4.71
CA TYR A 621 15.11 -21.20 3.35
C TYR A 621 15.96 -20.10 2.74
N TYR A 622 16.18 -18.99 3.44
CA TYR A 622 16.93 -17.85 2.93
C TYR A 622 18.37 -17.83 3.44
N GLY A 623 18.74 -18.69 4.39
CA GLY A 623 20.12 -18.78 4.86
C GLY A 623 20.55 -17.60 5.74
N ALA A 624 19.61 -16.98 6.46
CA ALA A 624 19.92 -15.97 7.46
C ALA A 624 20.85 -16.56 8.53
N LYS A 625 22.06 -15.99 8.70
CA LYS A 625 22.98 -16.40 9.76
C LYS A 625 22.63 -15.65 11.03
N TYR A 626 22.32 -16.38 12.09
CA TYR A 626 21.87 -15.76 13.35
C TYR A 626 22.33 -16.55 14.57
N ARG A 627 22.28 -15.92 15.74
CA ARG A 627 22.33 -16.59 17.04
C ARG A 627 21.23 -16.05 17.92
N GLU A 628 20.76 -16.86 18.85
CA GLU A 628 19.65 -16.51 19.74
C GLU A 628 20.03 -16.74 21.20
N MET A 629 19.54 -15.86 22.08
CA MET A 629 19.74 -15.95 23.52
C MET A 629 18.53 -15.44 24.30
N GLY A 630 18.29 -16.03 25.47
CA GLY A 630 17.31 -15.51 26.42
C GLY A 630 17.81 -14.26 27.13
N ILE A 631 16.90 -13.35 27.44
CA ILE A 631 17.21 -12.13 28.21
C ILE A 631 17.35 -12.54 29.68
N SER A 632 18.50 -12.23 30.30
CA SER A 632 18.76 -12.63 31.68
C SER A 632 17.82 -11.92 32.65
N GLN A 633 17.52 -12.57 33.79
CA GLN A 633 16.68 -11.98 34.82
C GLN A 633 17.29 -10.70 35.42
N GLU A 634 18.61 -10.55 35.39
CA GLU A 634 19.30 -9.32 35.81
C GLU A 634 19.02 -8.16 34.85
N VAL A 635 19.10 -8.39 33.54
CA VAL A 635 18.79 -7.40 32.51
C VAL A 635 17.32 -7.01 32.55
N ILE A 636 16.42 -7.99 32.68
CA ILE A 636 14.99 -7.75 32.86
C ILE A 636 14.73 -6.84 34.06
N LYS A 637 15.30 -7.16 35.22
CA LYS A 637 15.15 -6.35 36.44
C LYS A 637 15.72 -4.94 36.24
N LYS A 638 16.84 -4.81 35.52
CA LYS A 638 17.41 -3.50 35.19
C LYS A 638 16.42 -2.67 34.36
N TRP A 639 15.94 -3.20 33.23
CA TRP A 639 14.98 -2.50 32.38
C TRP A 639 13.66 -2.17 33.08
N GLN A 640 13.23 -2.98 34.05
CA GLN A 640 12.03 -2.71 34.83
C GLN A 640 12.21 -1.65 35.91
N ASN A 641 13.40 -1.48 36.49
CA ASN A 641 13.58 -0.71 37.73
C ASN A 641 14.59 0.47 37.66
N GLU A 642 15.44 0.53 36.63
CA GLU A 642 16.42 1.62 36.49
C GLU A 642 15.72 2.98 36.45
N PRO A 643 16.20 4.06 37.10
CA PRO A 643 15.52 5.36 37.07
C PRO A 643 15.29 5.88 35.64
N ILE A 644 14.19 6.59 35.41
CA ILE A 644 13.93 7.24 34.12
C ILE A 644 14.93 8.40 33.94
N ASP A 645 15.60 8.46 32.80
CA ASP A 645 16.48 9.58 32.43
C ASP A 645 15.68 10.90 32.48
N PRO A 646 16.12 11.91 33.25
CA PRO A 646 15.36 13.15 33.44
C PRO A 646 15.22 14.02 32.18
N ARG A 647 15.96 13.70 31.11
CA ARG A 647 15.83 14.37 29.81
C ARG A 647 14.62 13.88 29.02
N LEU A 648 14.13 12.67 29.29
CA LEU A 648 12.94 12.11 28.66
C LEU A 648 11.67 12.82 29.16
N LYS A 649 10.89 13.38 28.24
CA LYS A 649 9.64 14.09 28.51
C LYS A 649 8.62 13.78 27.42
N LEU A 650 7.36 13.63 27.82
CA LEU A 650 6.26 13.53 26.85
C LEU A 650 6.14 14.85 26.05
N PRO A 651 5.76 14.76 24.77
CA PRO A 651 5.62 15.93 23.91
C PRO A 651 4.49 16.86 24.36
N GLU A 652 4.53 18.12 23.95
CA GLU A 652 3.35 18.99 24.09
C GLU A 652 2.30 18.66 23.00
N LEU A 653 1.09 19.19 23.13
CA LEU A 653 0.07 19.04 22.09
C LEU A 653 0.43 19.83 20.84
N ASN A 654 0.09 19.28 19.69
CA ASN A 654 0.48 19.75 18.37
C ASN A 654 -0.18 21.09 18.02
N GLN A 655 0.65 22.13 17.85
CA GLN A 655 0.21 23.48 17.49
C GLN A 655 0.06 23.73 15.99
N PHE A 656 0.44 22.76 15.14
CA PHE A 656 0.35 22.84 13.68
C PHE A 656 -0.99 22.35 13.11
N ILE A 657 -1.89 21.83 13.95
CA ILE A 657 -3.20 21.34 13.49
C ILE A 657 -4.00 22.49 12.88
N PRO A 658 -4.36 22.40 11.58
CA PRO A 658 -5.11 23.45 10.91
C PRO A 658 -6.50 23.68 11.54
N THR A 659 -6.94 24.94 11.45
CA THR A 659 -8.23 25.45 11.91
C THR A 659 -8.97 26.20 10.82
N ASP A 660 -8.26 26.76 9.84
CA ASP A 660 -8.80 27.43 8.67
C ASP A 660 -8.76 26.48 7.45
N PHE A 661 -9.95 26.16 6.95
CA PHE A 661 -10.15 25.34 5.76
C PHE A 661 -10.86 26.10 4.64
N SER A 662 -10.85 27.43 4.69
CA SER A 662 -11.43 28.27 3.64
C SER A 662 -10.76 28.04 2.29
N LEU A 663 -11.57 28.01 1.23
CA LEU A 663 -11.09 27.83 -0.13
C LEU A 663 -10.91 29.18 -0.80
N ARG A 664 -9.68 29.50 -1.20
CA ARG A 664 -9.36 30.78 -1.87
C ARG A 664 -9.99 30.93 -3.25
N CYS A 665 -10.35 29.82 -3.90
CA CYS A 665 -11.07 29.86 -5.17
C CYS A 665 -12.52 30.37 -5.04
N ASP A 666 -13.05 30.48 -3.81
CA ASP A 666 -14.38 31.00 -3.56
C ASP A 666 -14.38 32.51 -3.26
N ASP A 667 -13.19 33.11 -3.11
CA ASP A 667 -13.03 34.53 -2.80
C ASP A 667 -13.27 35.43 -4.06
N ASP A 668 -13.38 34.85 -5.27
CA ASP A 668 -13.31 35.54 -6.58
C ASP A 668 -14.60 35.51 -7.43
N ASP A 669 -15.70 36.01 -6.87
CA ASP A 669 -16.81 36.58 -7.67
C ASP A 669 -16.59 38.08 -7.96
N ASN A 670 -15.43 38.69 -7.62
CA ASN A 670 -15.28 40.15 -7.72
C ASN A 670 -13.90 40.83 -7.90
N ASN A 671 -12.75 40.18 -8.13
CA ASN A 671 -11.48 40.96 -8.14
C ASN A 671 -10.30 40.51 -9.03
N ASP A 672 -10.57 39.95 -10.21
CA ASP A 672 -9.51 39.74 -11.22
C ASP A 672 -9.12 41.04 -11.97
N GLU A 673 -8.71 42.07 -11.24
CA GLU A 673 -7.86 43.18 -11.74
C GLU A 673 -6.49 43.13 -11.04
N VAL A 674 -5.66 42.15 -11.39
CA VAL A 674 -4.23 42.25 -11.12
C VAL A 674 -3.62 43.28 -12.08
N VAL A 675 -3.40 44.48 -11.55
CA VAL A 675 -2.75 45.62 -12.21
C VAL A 675 -1.38 45.22 -12.77
N VAL A 676 -1.34 44.91 -14.07
CA VAL A 676 -0.09 44.83 -14.84
C VAL A 676 0.30 46.25 -15.25
N ASN A 677 1.20 46.87 -14.49
CA ASN A 677 1.87 48.08 -14.94
C ASN A 677 2.87 47.74 -16.06
N GLY A 678 2.51 47.99 -17.32
CA GLY A 678 3.44 47.83 -18.44
C GLY A 678 2.89 48.04 -19.86
N LYS A 679 2.48 49.27 -20.18
CA LYS A 679 2.42 49.91 -21.53
C LYS A 679 1.74 49.16 -22.71
N ASN A 680 0.60 49.73 -23.11
CA ASN A 680 0.05 49.96 -24.47
C ASN A 680 0.59 49.13 -25.64
N ASP A 681 -0.32 48.45 -26.35
CA ASP A 681 -0.72 48.84 -27.71
C ASP A 681 -2.17 48.42 -28.00
N LYS A 682 -2.80 49.19 -28.89
CA LYS A 682 -4.24 49.30 -29.16
C LYS A 682 -4.77 48.29 -30.20
N GLU A 683 -6.12 48.24 -30.25
CA GLU A 683 -7.00 47.79 -31.35
C GLU A 683 -7.05 46.25 -31.50
N ASP A 684 -8.20 45.57 -31.33
CA ASP A 684 -9.44 45.76 -32.08
C ASP A 684 -10.71 45.34 -31.34
N ALA A 685 -11.80 46.07 -31.62
CA ALA A 685 -13.15 45.79 -31.18
C ALA A 685 -13.89 44.98 -32.24
N ASN A 686 -14.47 43.84 -31.87
CA ASN A 686 -15.74 43.44 -32.45
C ASN A 686 -16.50 42.54 -31.48
N GLY A 687 -17.69 42.99 -31.06
CA GLY A 687 -18.57 42.26 -30.19
C GLY A 687 -19.26 41.10 -30.92
N SER A 688 -19.46 40.01 -30.20
CA SER A 688 -20.54 39.06 -30.49
C SER A 688 -21.05 38.49 -29.19
N SER A 689 -22.38 38.33 -29.18
CA SER A 689 -23.25 38.00 -28.07
C SER A 689 -22.81 36.78 -27.26
N LYS A 690 -23.10 36.85 -25.97
CA LYS A 690 -23.26 35.73 -25.06
C LYS A 690 -24.23 34.70 -25.66
N ASN A 691 -23.74 33.49 -25.89
CA ASN A 691 -24.57 32.30 -25.85
C ASN A 691 -24.42 31.73 -24.44
N GLU A 692 -25.50 31.78 -23.68
CA GLU A 692 -25.68 31.06 -22.42
C GLU A 692 -26.09 29.64 -22.81
N ASP A 693 -25.12 28.75 -23.01
CA ASP A 693 -25.26 27.29 -23.12
C ASP A 693 -23.83 26.70 -23.16
N GLU A 694 -23.06 26.87 -22.08
CA GLU A 694 -21.82 26.12 -21.88
C GLU A 694 -22.07 25.09 -20.78
N ASP A 695 -21.97 23.83 -21.21
CA ASP A 695 -21.93 22.61 -20.43
C ASP A 695 -21.12 22.79 -19.13
N GLU A 696 -21.71 22.48 -17.97
CA GLU A 696 -21.04 22.53 -16.65
C GLU A 696 -19.93 21.45 -16.50
N SER A 697 -19.58 20.75 -17.58
CA SER A 697 -18.60 19.69 -17.58
C SER A 697 -17.16 20.23 -17.71
N VAL A 698 -16.50 20.31 -16.56
CA VAL A 698 -15.05 20.55 -16.37
C VAL A 698 -14.57 21.98 -16.72
N PRO A 699 -14.16 22.81 -15.73
CA PRO A 699 -13.59 24.12 -16.03
C PRO A 699 -12.34 23.98 -16.92
N PRO A 700 -12.17 24.84 -17.94
CA PRO A 700 -11.12 24.70 -18.93
C PRO A 700 -9.74 24.64 -18.26
N PHE A 701 -8.89 23.70 -18.71
CA PHE A 701 -7.54 23.55 -18.18
C PHE A 701 -6.77 24.87 -18.32
N THR A 702 -6.55 25.53 -17.19
CA THR A 702 -5.69 26.72 -17.13
C THR A 702 -4.26 26.30 -16.79
N PRO A 703 -3.27 26.57 -17.65
CA PRO A 703 -1.88 26.32 -17.31
C PRO A 703 -1.41 27.30 -16.22
N PRO A 704 -0.37 26.96 -15.44
CA PRO A 704 0.25 27.91 -14.52
C PRO A 704 0.71 29.19 -15.23
N LYS A 705 0.38 30.35 -14.66
CA LYS A 705 0.73 31.67 -15.19
C LYS A 705 2.05 32.15 -14.58
N LEU A 706 2.94 32.71 -15.41
CA LEU A 706 4.14 33.40 -14.93
C LEU A 706 3.75 34.80 -14.46
N ILE A 707 3.66 35.00 -13.14
CA ILE A 707 3.19 36.25 -12.55
C ILE A 707 4.32 37.24 -12.23
N GLN A 708 5.56 36.77 -12.02
CA GLN A 708 6.72 37.63 -11.81
C GLN A 708 7.99 37.09 -12.46
N ARG A 709 8.79 38.00 -13.04
CA ARG A 709 10.08 37.69 -13.67
C ARG A 709 11.16 38.78 -13.44
N PRO A 710 11.50 39.14 -12.19
CA PRO A 710 12.67 39.99 -11.96
C PRO A 710 13.97 39.20 -12.23
N SER A 711 15.10 39.91 -12.31
CA SER A 711 16.40 39.27 -12.50
C SER A 711 16.67 38.24 -11.40
N GLY A 712 16.84 36.97 -11.77
CA GLY A 712 17.12 35.88 -10.83
C GLY A 712 15.91 35.15 -10.22
N LEU A 713 14.66 35.54 -10.55
CA LEU A 713 13.45 34.87 -10.04
C LEU A 713 12.42 34.64 -11.17
N ARG A 714 11.75 33.48 -11.12
CA ARG A 714 10.55 33.20 -11.90
C ARG A 714 9.50 32.64 -10.97
N LEU A 715 8.36 33.35 -10.86
CA LEU A 715 7.24 32.92 -10.03
C LEU A 715 6.08 32.49 -10.92
N TRP A 716 5.77 31.20 -10.86
CA TRP A 716 4.62 30.60 -11.51
C TRP A 716 3.52 30.37 -10.48
N HIS A 717 2.28 30.68 -10.83
CA HIS A 717 1.13 30.52 -9.96
C HIS A 717 -0.03 29.88 -10.73
N LYS A 718 -0.72 28.95 -10.07
CA LYS A 718 -2.00 28.40 -10.50
C LYS A 718 -2.87 28.25 -9.25
N LEU A 719 -4.01 28.91 -9.24
CA LEU A 719 -5.05 28.67 -8.23
C LEU A 719 -5.72 27.33 -8.57
N ASP A 720 -5.86 26.45 -7.59
CA ASP A 720 -6.62 25.23 -7.76
C ASP A 720 -8.12 25.54 -7.78
N THR A 721 -8.80 25.17 -8.85
CA THR A 721 -10.25 25.21 -8.99
C THR A 721 -10.83 23.82 -9.25
N THR A 722 -9.97 22.80 -9.34
CA THR A 722 -10.34 21.43 -9.73
C THR A 722 -10.62 20.58 -8.50
N PHE A 723 -9.67 20.50 -7.57
CA PHE A 723 -9.78 19.59 -6.42
C PHE A 723 -10.57 20.22 -5.26
N ARG A 724 -10.55 21.56 -5.16
CA ARG A 724 -11.34 22.34 -4.19
C ARG A 724 -11.15 21.85 -2.74
N VAL A 725 -9.90 21.56 -2.39
CA VAL A 725 -9.47 21.19 -1.04
C VAL A 725 -8.58 22.28 -0.44
N PRO A 726 -8.51 22.44 0.89
CA PRO A 726 -7.72 23.49 1.57
C PRO A 726 -6.22 23.15 1.60
N LYS A 727 -5.69 22.64 0.50
CA LYS A 727 -4.31 22.20 0.36
C LYS A 727 -3.61 22.98 -0.74
N THR A 728 -2.29 23.14 -0.62
CA THR A 728 -1.48 23.75 -1.67
C THR A 728 -0.07 23.16 -1.71
N HIS A 729 0.65 23.46 -2.79
CA HIS A 729 2.03 23.04 -3.01
C HIS A 729 2.89 24.24 -3.37
N ILE A 730 3.90 24.52 -2.55
CA ILE A 730 4.91 25.53 -2.85
C ILE A 730 6.19 24.79 -3.27
N ARG A 731 6.69 25.10 -4.48
CA ARG A 731 7.93 24.51 -5.02
C ARG A 731 8.93 25.61 -5.36
N VAL A 732 10.10 25.57 -4.72
CA VAL A 732 11.20 26.50 -4.94
C VAL A 732 12.40 25.75 -5.52
N HIS A 733 12.95 26.24 -6.62
CA HIS A 733 14.17 25.69 -7.22
C HIS A 733 15.28 26.74 -7.23
N ILE A 734 16.28 26.55 -6.38
CA ILE A 734 17.49 27.37 -6.31
C ILE A 734 18.50 26.78 -7.29
N ALA A 735 18.48 27.29 -8.52
CA ALA A 735 19.36 26.80 -9.59
C ALA A 735 20.81 27.25 -9.38
N SER A 736 21.76 26.31 -9.44
CA SER A 736 23.19 26.62 -9.35
C SER A 736 24.03 25.55 -10.07
N PRO A 737 24.81 25.92 -11.11
CA PRO A 737 25.67 24.98 -11.81
C PRO A 737 26.84 24.49 -10.93
N SER A 738 27.13 25.18 -9.83
CA SER A 738 28.22 24.81 -8.92
C SER A 738 27.95 23.50 -8.19
N VAL A 739 26.69 23.10 -8.01
CA VAL A 739 26.31 21.92 -7.22
C VAL A 739 26.87 20.64 -7.83
N TYR A 740 26.84 20.48 -9.16
CA TYR A 740 27.27 19.26 -9.86
C TYR A 740 28.59 19.40 -10.63
N ARG A 741 29.34 20.49 -10.42
CA ARG A 741 30.58 20.79 -11.16
C ARG A 741 31.68 19.72 -11.04
N SER A 742 31.64 18.89 -9.99
CA SER A 742 32.57 17.78 -9.77
C SER A 742 31.95 16.76 -8.80
N PRO A 743 32.45 15.51 -8.76
CA PRO A 743 32.04 14.52 -7.76
C PRO A 743 32.15 15.05 -6.32
N ARG A 744 33.21 15.81 -6.03
CA ARG A 744 33.41 16.46 -4.72
C ARG A 744 32.30 17.46 -4.42
N SER A 745 31.93 18.31 -5.39
CA SER A 745 30.89 19.31 -5.19
C SER A 745 29.55 18.66 -4.88
N MET A 746 29.15 17.66 -5.67
CA MET A 746 27.89 16.94 -5.44
C MET A 746 27.90 16.25 -4.08
N THR A 747 29.00 15.57 -3.72
CA THR A 747 29.15 14.90 -2.43
C THR A 747 28.98 15.88 -1.26
N LEU A 748 29.63 17.05 -1.31
CA LEU A 748 29.50 18.06 -0.24
C LEU A 748 28.07 18.61 -0.13
N ASN A 749 27.38 18.83 -1.26
CA ASN A 749 26.00 19.31 -1.24
C ASN A 749 25.01 18.23 -0.76
N ARG A 750 25.24 16.95 -1.09
CA ARG A 750 24.49 15.82 -0.52
C ARG A 750 24.71 15.68 0.99
N LEU A 751 25.94 15.89 1.48
CA LEU A 751 26.23 15.91 2.91
C LEU A 751 25.52 17.07 3.62
N TYR A 752 25.55 18.28 3.04
CA TYR A 752 24.78 19.41 3.56
C TYR A 752 23.29 19.09 3.64
N GLN A 753 22.69 18.53 2.58
CA GLN A 753 21.28 18.11 2.61
C GLN A 753 21.01 17.09 3.71
N LYS A 754 21.87 16.08 3.89
CA LYS A 754 21.69 15.07 4.95
C LYS A 754 21.72 15.69 6.34
N VAL A 755 22.70 16.55 6.62
CA VAL A 755 22.79 17.26 7.91
C VAL A 755 21.59 18.18 8.12
N LEU A 756 21.16 18.90 7.08
CA LEU A 756 19.98 19.77 7.15
C LEU A 756 18.71 18.99 7.47
N ASN A 757 18.47 17.86 6.80
CA ASN A 757 17.26 17.07 7.01
C ASN A 757 17.23 16.46 8.42
N ASP A 758 18.36 15.93 8.90
CA ASP A 758 18.53 15.44 10.27
C ASP A 758 18.23 16.56 11.28
N ASP A 759 18.76 17.76 11.02
CA ASP A 759 18.60 18.89 11.93
C ASP A 759 17.21 19.52 11.90
N LEU A 760 16.52 19.56 10.76
CA LEU A 760 15.16 20.09 10.65
C LEU A 760 14.12 19.21 11.32
N ASN A 761 14.37 17.90 11.37
CA ASN A 761 13.39 16.89 11.73
C ASN A 761 12.66 17.19 13.06
N SER A 762 13.39 17.47 14.14
CA SER A 762 12.79 17.78 15.45
C SER A 762 11.99 19.07 15.51
N PHE A 763 12.18 20.00 14.56
CA PHE A 763 11.49 21.29 14.52
C PHE A 763 10.17 21.25 13.75
N VAL A 764 10.04 20.30 12.82
CA VAL A 764 8.92 20.26 11.86
C VAL A 764 8.15 18.94 11.90
N TYR A 765 8.50 18.03 12.82
CA TYR A 765 7.81 16.76 13.02
C TYR A 765 6.30 16.95 13.24
N ASP A 766 5.92 17.86 14.16
CA ASP A 766 4.52 18.17 14.48
C ASP A 766 3.76 18.69 13.25
N ALA A 767 4.42 19.47 12.39
CA ALA A 767 3.84 19.90 11.12
C ALA A 767 3.55 18.70 10.20
N GLY A 768 4.48 17.75 10.12
CA GLY A 768 4.28 16.49 9.37
C GLY A 768 3.10 15.69 9.87
N VAL A 769 2.98 15.52 11.19
CA VAL A 769 1.84 14.84 11.85
C VAL A 769 0.51 15.54 11.53
N ALA A 770 0.51 16.87 11.48
CA ALA A 770 -0.66 17.70 11.12
C ALA A 770 -0.96 17.75 9.61
N GLY A 771 -0.29 16.95 8.78
CA GLY A 771 -0.51 16.90 7.33
C GLY A 771 0.21 17.99 6.53
N CYS A 772 1.22 18.65 7.11
CA CYS A 772 2.07 19.65 6.46
C CYS A 772 3.48 19.11 6.26
N ASN A 773 3.80 18.73 5.03
CA ASN A 773 5.05 18.07 4.67
C ASN A 773 6.04 19.05 4.03
N TYR A 774 7.33 18.75 4.18
CA TYR A 774 8.40 19.44 3.47
C TYR A 774 9.37 18.45 2.84
N ARG A 775 10.12 18.89 1.84
CA ARG A 775 11.24 18.14 1.26
C ARG A 775 12.30 19.11 0.77
N VAL A 776 13.56 18.86 1.15
CA VAL A 776 14.73 19.53 0.59
C VAL A 776 15.61 18.51 -0.11
N THR A 777 15.81 18.69 -1.41
CA THR A 777 16.59 17.77 -2.26
C THR A 777 17.67 18.52 -3.03
N CYS A 778 18.89 18.03 -2.94
CA CYS A 778 20.01 18.38 -3.79
C CYS A 778 19.91 17.61 -5.11
N THR A 779 19.91 18.34 -6.21
CA THR A 779 19.82 17.81 -7.58
C THR A 779 21.01 18.31 -8.40
N PRO A 780 21.33 17.71 -9.56
CA PRO A 780 22.38 18.20 -10.43
C PRO A 780 22.23 19.68 -10.84
N THR A 781 20.99 20.21 -10.85
CA THR A 781 20.70 21.59 -11.25
C THR A 781 20.68 22.59 -10.09
N GLY A 782 20.74 22.14 -8.84
CA GLY A 782 20.56 23.01 -7.67
C GLY A 782 19.80 22.35 -6.51
N PHE A 783 19.25 23.17 -5.62
CA PHE A 783 18.40 22.71 -4.51
C PHE A 783 16.93 22.89 -4.84
N ARG A 784 16.13 21.86 -4.60
CA ARG A 784 14.66 21.89 -4.67
C ARG A 784 14.11 21.85 -3.26
N ILE A 785 13.25 22.81 -2.93
CA ILE A 785 12.51 22.88 -1.68
C ILE A 785 11.04 22.75 -2.06
N SER A 786 10.31 21.88 -1.38
CA SER A 786 8.86 21.82 -1.49
C SER A 786 8.23 21.78 -0.12
N VAL A 787 7.16 22.55 0.07
CA VAL A 787 6.21 22.36 1.18
C VAL A 787 4.83 22.09 0.61
N SER A 788 4.08 21.20 1.25
CA SER A 788 2.77 20.77 0.76
C SER A 788 1.89 20.24 1.88
N GLY A 789 0.58 20.45 1.76
CA GLY A 789 -0.37 20.09 2.82
C GLY A 789 -1.41 21.18 2.99
N TYR A 790 -1.97 21.28 4.20
CA TYR A 790 -2.98 22.29 4.53
C TYR A 790 -2.44 23.71 4.48
N SER A 791 -3.11 24.57 3.71
CA SER A 791 -2.58 25.87 3.29
C SER A 791 -2.26 26.83 4.44
N GLU A 792 -3.01 26.79 5.54
CA GLU A 792 -2.89 27.72 6.69
C GLU A 792 -1.45 27.81 7.23
N LYS A 793 -0.74 26.67 7.35
CA LYS A 793 0.57 26.61 8.02
C LYS A 793 1.77 26.52 7.07
N LEU A 794 1.56 26.47 5.75
CA LEU A 794 2.68 26.19 4.83
C LEU A 794 3.66 27.35 4.67
N THR A 795 3.21 28.59 4.82
CA THR A 795 4.12 29.76 4.80
C THR A 795 5.06 29.73 6.01
N ASP A 796 4.52 29.44 7.19
CA ASP A 796 5.30 29.32 8.42
C ASP A 796 6.32 28.17 8.30
N LEU A 797 5.89 27.02 7.77
CA LEU A 797 6.77 25.87 7.52
C LEU A 797 7.89 26.22 6.52
N LEU A 798 7.58 26.93 5.44
CA LEU A 798 8.59 27.35 4.46
C LEU A 798 9.61 28.32 5.07
N ASP A 799 9.15 29.26 5.90
CA ASP A 799 10.02 30.22 6.59
C ASP A 799 10.95 29.51 7.58
N VAL A 800 10.45 28.53 8.33
CA VAL A 800 11.26 27.69 9.22
C VAL A 800 12.34 26.94 8.42
N VAL A 801 11.96 26.24 7.35
CA VAL A 801 12.89 25.46 6.51
C VAL A 801 13.97 26.35 5.91
N THR A 802 13.57 27.47 5.27
CA THR A 802 14.52 28.36 4.58
C THR A 802 15.41 29.15 5.54
N SER A 803 14.89 29.58 6.69
CA SER A 803 15.68 30.23 7.74
C SER A 803 16.69 29.27 8.34
N ARG A 804 16.31 27.99 8.52
CA ARG A 804 17.25 26.98 9.02
C ARG A 804 18.33 26.66 8.01
N MET A 805 18.00 26.56 6.73
CA MET A 805 19.00 26.41 5.66
C MET A 805 20.09 27.49 5.74
N GLN A 806 19.71 28.74 5.95
CA GLN A 806 20.66 29.87 6.04
C GLN A 806 21.48 29.84 7.34
N SER A 807 20.83 29.66 8.49
CA SER A 807 21.51 29.64 9.79
C SER A 807 22.48 28.45 9.91
N LEU A 808 22.11 27.27 9.41
CA LEU A 808 22.98 26.09 9.39
C LEU A 808 24.26 26.35 8.57
N LEU A 809 24.16 27.05 7.44
CA LEU A 809 25.35 27.42 6.65
C LEU A 809 26.28 28.37 7.41
N GLN A 810 25.73 29.24 8.26
CA GLN A 810 26.53 30.14 9.09
C GLN A 810 27.24 29.37 10.21
N GLU A 811 26.54 28.46 10.88
CA GLU A 811 27.12 27.57 11.90
C GLU A 811 28.22 26.67 11.32
N MET A 812 28.01 26.13 10.11
CA MET A 812 29.03 25.34 9.41
C MET A 812 30.30 26.14 9.10
N LYS A 813 30.20 27.46 8.86
CA LYS A 813 31.38 28.33 8.64
C LYS A 813 32.15 28.60 9.93
N GLU A 814 31.46 28.69 11.05
CA GLU A 814 32.06 28.88 12.38
C GLU A 814 32.81 27.62 12.84
N GLY A 815 32.36 26.46 12.36
CA GLY A 815 33.07 25.20 12.47
C GLY A 815 32.81 24.44 13.78
N PRO A 816 33.33 23.20 13.89
CA PRO A 816 32.98 22.28 14.97
C PRO A 816 33.52 22.68 16.34
N GLY A 817 34.47 23.62 16.41
CA GLY A 817 34.97 24.16 17.68
C GLY A 817 33.94 25.06 18.39
N VAL A 818 33.08 25.72 17.63
CA VAL A 818 31.96 26.53 18.13
C VAL A 818 30.69 25.68 18.23
N HIS A 819 30.45 24.83 17.22
CA HIS A 819 29.25 23.98 17.11
C HIS A 819 29.62 22.48 17.14
N PRO A 820 29.96 21.92 18.31
CA PRO A 820 30.40 20.52 18.42
C PRO A 820 29.29 19.52 18.05
N ALA A 821 28.02 19.82 18.33
CA ALA A 821 26.88 18.98 17.95
C ALA A 821 26.77 18.85 16.42
N LEU A 822 26.95 19.96 15.70
CA LEU A 822 26.97 19.97 14.24
C LEU A 822 28.12 19.13 13.66
N GLY A 823 29.29 19.15 14.32
CA GLY A 823 30.41 18.26 13.98
C GLY A 823 30.06 16.78 14.08
N GLN A 824 29.24 16.39 15.07
CA GLN A 824 28.76 15.01 15.21
C GLN A 824 27.78 14.63 14.11
N LYS A 825 26.80 15.50 13.80
CA LYS A 825 25.84 15.29 12.70
C LYS A 825 26.55 15.16 11.35
N PHE A 826 27.58 15.97 11.12
CA PHE A 826 28.39 15.89 9.90
C PHE A 826 29.09 14.53 9.76
N ASN A 827 29.71 14.01 10.83
CA ASN A 827 30.34 12.69 10.81
C ASN A 827 29.30 11.57 10.59
N LYS A 828 28.14 11.66 11.25
CA LYS A 828 27.01 10.76 11.04
C LYS A 828 26.55 10.76 9.57
N ALA A 829 26.44 11.93 8.95
CA ALA A 829 26.07 12.06 7.54
C ALA A 829 27.10 11.45 6.58
N ILE A 830 28.40 11.57 6.90
CA ILE A 830 29.48 10.90 6.15
C ILE A 830 29.32 9.39 6.23
N ASP A 831 29.19 8.84 7.44
CA ASP A 831 29.06 7.39 7.64
C ASP A 831 27.83 6.84 6.91
N ASN A 832 26.70 7.55 6.97
CA ASN A 832 25.47 7.17 6.25
C ASN A 832 25.66 7.19 4.74
N LEU A 833 26.25 8.24 4.17
CA LEU A 833 26.48 8.33 2.73
C LEU A 833 27.45 7.25 2.24
N LEU A 834 28.49 6.93 3.01
CA LEU A 834 29.43 5.85 2.70
C LEU A 834 28.74 4.50 2.70
N ARG A 835 27.91 4.21 3.71
CA ARG A 835 27.12 2.97 3.80
C ARG A 835 26.16 2.83 2.63
N GLU A 836 25.37 3.87 2.33
CA GLU A 836 24.46 3.89 1.17
C GLU A 836 25.20 3.57 -0.13
N THR A 837 26.37 4.18 -0.34
CA THR A 837 27.18 3.96 -1.55
C THR A 837 27.73 2.55 -1.65
N LYS A 838 28.08 1.91 -0.53
CA LYS A 838 28.51 0.50 -0.52
C LYS A 838 27.35 -0.44 -0.80
N ASN A 839 26.21 -0.22 -0.14
CA ASN A 839 25.03 -1.09 -0.24
C ASN A 839 24.41 -1.06 -1.63
N PHE A 840 24.49 0.07 -2.34
CA PHE A 840 24.03 0.16 -3.73
C PHE A 840 24.65 -0.90 -4.67
N ARG A 841 25.83 -1.43 -4.34
CA ARG A 841 26.45 -2.52 -5.12
C ARG A 841 25.85 -3.91 -4.87
N MET A 842 25.00 -4.01 -3.86
CA MET A 842 24.31 -5.24 -3.43
C MET A 842 22.85 -5.25 -3.91
N ASP A 843 22.43 -4.22 -4.63
CA ASP A 843 21.13 -4.15 -5.29
C ASP A 843 20.98 -5.25 -6.34
N SER A 844 19.76 -5.46 -6.80
CA SER A 844 19.46 -6.52 -7.75
C SER A 844 20.27 -6.35 -9.06
N PRO A 845 20.55 -7.45 -9.80
CA PRO A 845 21.31 -7.37 -11.05
C PRO A 845 20.70 -6.41 -12.08
N TYR A 846 19.37 -6.29 -12.14
CA TYR A 846 18.70 -5.40 -13.08
C TYR A 846 18.80 -3.92 -12.67
N GLU A 847 18.75 -3.59 -11.37
CA GLU A 847 18.99 -2.22 -10.88
C GLU A 847 20.42 -1.78 -11.18
N THR A 848 21.38 -2.67 -10.95
CA THR A 848 22.80 -2.42 -11.27
C THR A 848 22.98 -2.22 -12.79
N ALA A 849 22.31 -3.01 -13.62
CA ALA A 849 22.35 -2.86 -15.07
C ALA A 849 21.74 -1.53 -15.54
N ALA A 850 20.58 -1.14 -14.98
CA ALA A 850 19.93 0.14 -15.30
C ALA A 850 20.80 1.34 -14.90
N TYR A 851 21.41 1.30 -13.71
CA TYR A 851 22.35 2.32 -13.27
C TYR A 851 23.55 2.44 -14.21
N ASN A 852 24.20 1.32 -14.55
CA ASN A 852 25.35 1.32 -15.45
C ASN A 852 24.97 1.79 -16.86
N GLY A 853 23.79 1.41 -17.35
CA GLY A 853 23.24 1.88 -18.61
C GLY A 853 23.12 3.41 -18.63
N ARG A 854 22.53 4.00 -17.58
CA ARG A 854 22.47 5.46 -17.44
C ARG A 854 23.86 6.09 -17.42
N MET A 855 24.79 5.51 -16.66
CA MET A 855 26.17 6.02 -16.55
C MET A 855 26.92 6.03 -17.89
N LEU A 856 26.59 5.10 -18.79
CA LEU A 856 27.18 5.03 -20.13
C LEU A 856 26.56 6.03 -21.11
N MET A 857 25.31 6.43 -20.89
CA MET A 857 24.54 7.28 -21.81
C MET A 857 24.61 8.77 -21.47
N GLU A 858 24.94 9.14 -20.23
CA GLU A 858 25.02 10.53 -19.79
C GLU A 858 26.45 11.10 -19.90
N GLU A 859 26.61 12.27 -20.54
CA GLU A 859 27.92 12.91 -20.75
C GLU A 859 28.64 13.28 -19.44
N ASN A 860 27.89 13.67 -18.41
CA ASN A 860 28.42 14.09 -17.11
C ASN A 860 27.54 13.52 -15.99
N ALA A 861 27.83 12.29 -15.56
CA ALA A 861 27.16 11.65 -14.43
C ALA A 861 28.19 11.24 -13.36
N TRP A 862 27.88 11.56 -12.10
CA TRP A 862 28.67 11.32 -10.88
C TRP A 862 27.81 10.68 -9.79
#